data_AF-W6U9X5-F1
#
_entry.id   AF-W6U9X5-F1
#
_cell.length_a   1.000
_cell.length_b   1.000
_cell.length_c   1.000
_cell.angle_alpha   90.00
_cell.angle_beta   90.00
_cell.angle_gamma   90.00
#
_symmetry.space_group_name_H-M   'P 1'
#
loop_
_entity.id
_entity.type
_entity.pdbx_description
1 polymer ?
#
loop_
_entity_poly.entity_id
_entity_poly.type
_entity_poly.pdbx_seq_one_letter_code
_entity_poly.pdbx_strand_id
1 'polypeptide(L)'
;MVLLPEQVLAMHLHKLALVTESNLGTKVVDVVLSVPSYYTDRERNAFLDAARIAGLNCMRLVNETTAIGIAYGYLKKDLPAVGQPSRNVAFVSLGNSNLQVAIVAFNAGKMRVISTAWDPCLGGRDFDMCIFRHLVKEIEKKYNLKVMSNAKACVRLLKSCEGLKKTMSANSTEIPINVECLMEDTDISLKMKREFFEEICRPLLLRVKQTMERALALSTLKLGDLYSVELVGGGTRIPAVKTLVREVFGMEGSTTLNADEAVARGCALQAAICSSTRRFREFSIVDACPYSISLHWKPTDGGVVVGDRDSSEIVKNNSCEIFKHLSSVPASKKLTFYRKSGFDLTASYSHPEGLHIGDSRIGSFLIKDIVPTPPDNCCQVRIEARVNSNGIFTICNACVLERVVEKVEVAIEDPKPEASTVANAIETDMETETQPPKTEGGVEQPPTGGAASGTTETAVANQSPSQPTRRIEKKIVLRPRDVAVKAMTFQLPHTQMDEFANFQKLEEICNPIILKPKPAPPPPPPKPASPESDKTTSFPDGGEAFELKPATIVVTGDIHEMALLKRKMKEIEKLLGEKVLELDRAEERVASLKAEHKRNVYETTEAKVKLETELTNMKSDLAKARTFAQRAERMAMQANHEKEAQV
;
A
#
# COMPACT_ATOMS: atom_id res chain seq x y z
N MET A 1 5.98 16.82 26.52
CA MET A 1 5.24 15.61 26.11
C MET A 1 5.92 15.08 24.87
N VAL A 2 6.47 13.87 24.91
CA VAL A 2 7.07 13.24 23.73
C VAL A 2 5.94 12.57 22.95
N LEU A 3 5.82 12.90 21.66
CA LEU A 3 4.83 12.28 20.76
C LEU A 3 5.54 11.28 19.87
N LEU A 4 4.94 10.10 19.71
CA LEU A 4 5.38 9.11 18.73
C LEU A 4 4.99 9.57 17.31
N PRO A 5 5.77 9.23 16.27
CA PRO A 5 5.44 9.57 14.88
C PRO A 5 4.02 9.15 14.48
N GLU A 6 3.56 7.98 14.92
CA GLU A 6 2.21 7.46 14.67
C GLU A 6 1.13 8.37 15.28
N GLN A 7 1.39 8.96 16.45
CA GLN A 7 0.46 9.90 17.08
C GLN A 7 0.40 11.22 16.31
N VAL A 8 1.54 11.71 15.82
CA VAL A 8 1.58 12.93 14.99
C VAL A 8 0.84 12.71 13.67
N LEU A 9 1.09 11.58 13.01
CA LEU A 9 0.38 11.19 11.79
C LEU A 9 -1.13 11.02 12.07
N ALA A 10 -1.51 10.40 13.18
CA ALA A 10 -2.91 10.23 13.57
C ALA A 10 -3.63 11.58 13.76
N MET A 11 -2.98 12.57 14.39
CA MET A 11 -3.52 13.92 14.52
C MET A 11 -3.77 14.56 13.15
N HIS A 12 -2.83 14.37 12.21
CA HIS A 12 -2.98 14.86 10.84
C HIS A 12 -4.12 14.15 10.09
N LEU A 13 -4.17 12.82 10.14
CA LEU A 13 -5.24 12.02 9.53
C LEU A 13 -6.62 12.39 10.10
N HIS A 14 -6.71 12.59 11.42
CA HIS A 14 -7.95 13.02 12.06
C HIS A 14 -8.38 14.41 11.55
N LYS A 15 -7.44 15.35 11.41
CA LYS A 15 -7.75 16.67 10.85
C LYS A 15 -8.22 16.57 9.40
N LEU A 16 -7.58 15.74 8.58
CA LEU A 16 -8.01 15.51 7.20
C LEU A 16 -9.41 14.89 7.13
N ALA A 17 -9.71 13.91 7.99
CA ALA A 17 -11.04 13.34 8.09
C ALA A 17 -12.09 14.40 8.41
N LEU A 18 -11.86 15.28 9.40
CA LEU A 18 -12.79 16.37 9.74
C LEU A 18 -13.01 17.34 8.57
N VAL A 19 -11.97 17.66 7.80
CA VAL A 19 -12.11 18.51 6.60
C VAL A 19 -12.95 17.80 5.53
N THR A 20 -12.70 16.51 5.31
CA THR A 20 -13.48 15.72 4.34
C THR A 20 -14.94 15.56 4.78
N GLU A 21 -15.20 15.30 6.06
CA GLU A 21 -16.56 15.22 6.62
C GLU A 21 -17.33 16.53 6.45
N SER A 22 -16.67 17.67 6.71
CA SER A 22 -17.25 19.00 6.49
C SER A 22 -17.64 19.23 5.04
N ASN A 23 -16.85 18.73 4.09
CA ASN A 23 -17.12 18.88 2.65
C ASN A 23 -18.17 17.90 2.13
N LEU A 24 -18.23 16.68 2.66
CA LEU A 24 -19.16 15.64 2.22
C LEU A 24 -20.51 15.66 2.95
N GLY A 25 -20.59 16.32 4.11
CA GLY A 25 -21.77 16.30 4.97
C GLY A 25 -22.06 14.93 5.60
N THR A 26 -21.11 13.99 5.53
CA THR A 26 -21.25 12.63 6.05
C THR A 26 -19.97 12.19 6.78
N LYS A 27 -20.10 11.24 7.69
CA LYS A 27 -18.98 10.73 8.50
C LYS A 27 -18.01 9.93 7.63
N VAL A 28 -16.72 10.13 7.84
CA VAL A 28 -15.65 9.37 7.18
C VAL A 28 -15.14 8.30 8.14
N VAL A 29 -15.34 7.04 7.78
CA VAL A 29 -14.93 5.87 8.60
C VAL A 29 -13.86 5.04 7.92
N ASP A 30 -13.92 4.92 6.59
CA ASP A 30 -13.05 4.09 5.78
C ASP A 30 -12.09 4.96 4.96
N VAL A 31 -10.84 4.51 4.86
CA VAL A 31 -9.77 5.23 4.18
C VAL A 31 -8.82 4.27 3.50
N VAL A 32 -8.24 4.73 2.39
CA VAL A 32 -7.07 4.14 1.77
C VAL A 32 -5.92 5.13 1.89
N LEU A 33 -4.78 4.68 2.40
CA LEU A 33 -3.58 5.50 2.56
C LEU A 33 -2.52 5.10 1.54
N SER A 34 -1.85 6.10 0.95
CA SER A 34 -0.64 5.87 0.17
C SER A 34 0.60 5.85 1.08
N VAL A 35 1.53 4.96 0.78
CA VAL A 35 2.88 4.92 1.36
C VAL A 35 3.93 4.86 0.24
N PRO A 36 5.16 5.36 0.45
CA PRO A 36 6.23 5.12 -0.51
C PRO A 36 6.45 3.63 -0.75
N SER A 37 6.78 3.24 -1.98
CA SER A 37 6.93 1.84 -2.40
C SER A 37 8.00 1.10 -1.59
N TYR A 38 9.01 1.83 -1.12
CA TYR A 38 10.12 1.33 -0.31
C TYR A 38 9.84 1.23 1.19
N TYR A 39 8.63 1.56 1.65
CA TYR A 39 8.31 1.42 3.07
C TYR A 39 8.37 -0.04 3.50
N THR A 40 9.07 -0.25 4.62
CA THR A 40 9.23 -1.55 5.27
C THR A 40 7.95 -1.97 5.99
N ASP A 41 7.92 -3.22 6.45
CA ASP A 41 6.82 -3.80 7.20
C ASP A 41 6.50 -2.98 8.46
N ARG A 42 7.54 -2.47 9.13
CA ARG A 42 7.39 -1.65 10.34
C ARG A 42 6.72 -0.32 10.04
N GLU A 43 7.18 0.38 9.01
CA GLU A 43 6.60 1.67 8.62
C GLU A 43 5.15 1.52 8.12
N ARG A 44 4.85 0.42 7.42
CA ARG A 44 3.47 0.09 7.03
C ARG A 44 2.58 -0.19 8.24
N ASN A 45 3.06 -0.96 9.21
CA ASN A 45 2.32 -1.18 10.47
C ASN A 45 2.12 0.14 11.25
N ALA A 46 3.13 1.01 11.30
CA ALA A 46 3.03 2.33 11.92
C ALA A 46 1.93 3.21 11.28
N PHE A 47 1.76 3.14 9.96
CA PHE A 47 0.65 3.79 9.26
C PHE A 47 -0.73 3.21 9.62
N LEU A 48 -0.83 1.88 9.75
CA LEU A 48 -2.08 1.24 10.22
C LEU A 48 -2.40 1.62 11.66
N ASP A 49 -1.39 1.71 12.53
CA ASP A 49 -1.55 2.13 13.91
C ASP A 49 -1.98 3.60 13.99
N ALA A 50 -1.38 4.48 13.19
CA ALA A 50 -1.81 5.88 13.08
C ALA A 50 -3.26 6.02 12.63
N ALA A 51 -3.70 5.24 11.63
CA ALA A 51 -5.10 5.22 11.21
C ALA A 51 -6.03 4.75 12.34
N ARG A 52 -5.64 3.71 13.09
CA ARG A 52 -6.40 3.20 14.23
C ARG A 52 -6.52 4.23 15.35
N ILE A 53 -5.44 4.94 15.67
CA ILE A 53 -5.43 6.03 16.66
C ILE A 53 -6.34 7.18 16.21
N ALA A 54 -6.37 7.50 14.91
CA ALA A 54 -7.24 8.51 14.34
C ALA A 54 -8.73 8.11 14.32
N GLY A 55 -9.07 6.87 14.67
CA GLY A 55 -10.43 6.34 14.63
C GLY A 55 -10.90 5.98 13.21
N LEU A 56 -9.96 5.68 12.31
CA LEU A 56 -10.20 5.41 10.90
C LEU A 56 -9.88 3.95 10.56
N ASN A 57 -10.74 3.32 9.77
CA ASN A 57 -10.50 1.99 9.23
C ASN A 57 -9.70 2.07 7.92
N CYS A 58 -8.42 1.71 7.98
CA CYS A 58 -7.57 1.67 6.80
C CYS A 58 -7.85 0.39 5.98
N MET A 59 -8.67 0.51 4.93
CA MET A 59 -9.06 -0.60 4.05
C MET A 59 -7.87 -1.17 3.27
N ARG A 60 -6.94 -0.29 2.87
CA ARG A 60 -5.78 -0.64 2.06
C ARG A 60 -4.64 0.36 2.28
N LEU A 61 -3.43 -0.16 2.42
CA LEU A 61 -2.21 0.61 2.12
C LEU A 61 -1.83 0.38 0.66
N VAL A 62 -1.59 1.46 -0.08
CA VAL A 62 -1.21 1.40 -1.49
C VAL A 62 0.14 2.05 -1.67
N ASN A 63 1.00 1.45 -2.48
CA ASN A 63 2.24 2.12 -2.87
C ASN A 63 1.92 3.39 -3.67
N GLU A 64 2.64 4.48 -3.43
CA GLU A 64 2.41 5.77 -4.10
C GLU A 64 2.41 5.63 -5.63
N THR A 65 3.41 4.95 -6.19
CA THR A 65 3.51 4.70 -7.63
C THR A 65 2.39 3.79 -8.15
N THR A 66 1.90 2.88 -7.32
CA THR A 66 0.74 2.04 -7.65
C THR A 66 -0.54 2.86 -7.66
N ALA A 67 -0.73 3.78 -6.72
CA ALA A 67 -1.86 4.71 -6.73
C ALA A 67 -1.86 5.58 -7.99
N ILE A 68 -0.70 6.09 -8.41
CA ILE A 68 -0.53 6.79 -9.69
C ILE A 68 -0.94 5.88 -10.87
N GLY A 69 -0.47 4.63 -10.87
CA GLY A 69 -0.84 3.65 -11.88
C GLY A 69 -2.34 3.35 -11.94
N ILE A 70 -3.02 3.30 -10.78
CA ILE A 70 -4.48 3.15 -10.70
C ILE A 70 -5.16 4.38 -11.31
N ALA A 71 -4.73 5.59 -10.94
CA ALA A 71 -5.30 6.82 -11.49
C ALA A 71 -5.17 6.91 -13.01
N TYR A 72 -4.05 6.43 -13.55
CA TYR A 72 -3.82 6.32 -14.99
C TYR A 72 -4.69 5.22 -15.63
N GLY A 73 -4.51 3.97 -15.22
CA GLY A 73 -5.07 2.81 -15.90
C GLY A 73 -6.59 2.68 -15.75
N TYR A 74 -7.14 3.13 -14.62
CA TYR A 74 -8.58 3.03 -14.38
C TYR A 74 -9.38 4.00 -15.27
N LEU A 75 -8.87 5.18 -15.59
CA LEU A 75 -9.63 6.15 -16.40
C LEU A 75 -9.46 5.95 -17.91
N LYS A 76 -8.42 5.22 -18.34
CA LYS A 76 -8.13 4.96 -19.76
C LYS A 76 -9.05 3.87 -20.34
N LYS A 77 -9.60 4.14 -21.52
CA LYS A 77 -10.51 3.24 -22.26
C LYS A 77 -9.83 2.51 -23.41
N ASP A 78 -8.70 3.03 -23.87
CA ASP A 78 -7.94 2.59 -25.04
C ASP A 78 -6.80 1.60 -24.69
N LEU A 79 -6.88 0.95 -23.52
CA LEU A 79 -5.86 -0.01 -23.10
C LEU A 79 -5.98 -1.34 -23.88
N PRO A 80 -4.85 -1.98 -24.23
CA PRO A 80 -4.86 -3.26 -24.94
C PRO A 80 -5.66 -4.34 -24.20
N ALA A 81 -6.41 -5.17 -24.93
CA ALA A 81 -7.17 -6.27 -24.33
C ALA A 81 -6.25 -7.25 -23.55
N VAL A 82 -6.82 -8.01 -22.62
CA VAL A 82 -6.08 -9.06 -21.91
C VAL A 82 -5.67 -10.14 -22.92
N GLY A 83 -4.37 -10.43 -23.01
CA GLY A 83 -3.78 -11.35 -24.00
C GLY A 83 -3.04 -10.65 -25.15
N GLN A 84 -3.24 -9.35 -25.34
CA GLN A 84 -2.42 -8.52 -26.23
C GLN A 84 -1.19 -7.98 -25.48
N PRO A 85 -0.11 -7.60 -26.20
CA PRO A 85 1.05 -6.95 -25.60
C PRO A 85 0.65 -5.78 -24.71
N SER A 86 1.13 -5.78 -23.46
CA SER A 86 0.80 -4.75 -22.48
C SER A 86 1.35 -3.39 -22.91
N ARG A 87 0.62 -2.32 -22.58
CA ARG A 87 1.12 -0.95 -22.69
C ARG A 87 2.01 -0.66 -21.47
N ASN A 88 3.31 -0.46 -21.68
CA ASN A 88 4.24 -0.18 -20.59
C ASN A 88 4.39 1.33 -20.39
N VAL A 89 4.12 1.83 -19.19
CA VAL A 89 4.22 3.25 -18.85
C VAL A 89 5.17 3.42 -17.66
N ALA A 90 6.11 4.34 -17.77
CA ALA A 90 6.98 4.74 -16.67
C ALA A 90 6.34 5.92 -15.91
N PHE A 91 6.32 5.86 -14.59
CA PHE A 91 5.87 6.94 -13.71
C PHE A 91 7.08 7.48 -12.94
N VAL A 92 7.38 8.77 -13.10
CA VAL A 92 8.43 9.47 -12.35
C VAL A 92 7.75 10.36 -11.32
N SER A 93 7.79 9.98 -10.04
CA SER A 93 7.27 10.75 -8.91
C SER A 93 8.41 11.43 -8.16
N LEU A 94 8.54 12.75 -8.28
CA LEU A 94 9.49 13.54 -7.50
C LEU A 94 8.73 14.49 -6.57
N GLY A 95 8.55 14.06 -5.33
CA GLY A 95 7.80 14.79 -4.30
C GLY A 95 8.65 15.80 -3.54
N ASN A 96 8.23 16.11 -2.31
CA ASN A 96 8.99 17.01 -1.44
C ASN A 96 10.25 16.35 -0.85
N SER A 97 10.21 15.05 -0.52
CA SER A 97 11.28 14.39 0.24
C SER A 97 11.85 13.13 -0.39
N ASN A 98 11.20 12.57 -1.42
CA ASN A 98 11.64 11.34 -2.07
C ASN A 98 11.37 11.37 -3.58
N LEU A 99 12.11 10.51 -4.28
CA LEU A 99 11.98 10.20 -5.70
C LEU A 99 11.60 8.73 -5.81
N GLN A 100 10.57 8.43 -6.59
CA GLN A 100 10.14 7.08 -6.90
C GLN A 100 9.88 6.96 -8.39
N VAL A 101 10.39 5.90 -9.01
CA VAL A 101 10.16 5.57 -10.41
C VAL A 101 9.57 4.17 -10.47
N ALA A 102 8.48 3.99 -11.19
CA ALA A 102 7.90 2.68 -11.42
C ALA A 102 7.54 2.49 -12.89
N ILE A 103 7.81 1.29 -13.42
CA ILE A 103 7.38 0.91 -14.76
C ILE A 103 6.25 -0.11 -14.62
N VAL A 104 5.12 0.17 -15.27
CA VAL A 104 3.88 -0.56 -15.09
C VAL A 104 3.33 -1.01 -16.44
N ALA A 105 2.99 -2.28 -16.54
CA ALA A 105 2.26 -2.86 -17.66
C ALA A 105 0.75 -2.71 -17.46
N PHE A 106 0.07 -2.22 -18.50
CA PHE A 106 -1.37 -2.07 -18.53
C PHE A 106 -2.01 -2.92 -19.63
N ASN A 107 -3.12 -3.56 -19.27
CA ASN A 107 -4.13 -4.11 -20.17
C ASN A 107 -5.51 -3.63 -19.70
N ALA A 108 -6.55 -3.82 -20.50
CA ALA A 108 -7.92 -3.46 -20.14
C ALA A 108 -8.31 -4.11 -18.80
N GLY A 109 -8.62 -3.28 -17.79
CA GLY A 109 -9.01 -3.73 -16.46
C GLY A 109 -7.88 -4.33 -15.61
N LYS A 110 -6.60 -4.22 -16.01
CA LYS A 110 -5.48 -4.82 -15.29
C LYS A 110 -4.22 -3.97 -15.33
N MET A 111 -3.56 -3.83 -14.19
CA MET A 111 -2.20 -3.29 -14.09
C MET A 111 -1.26 -4.27 -13.38
N ARG A 112 0.00 -4.25 -13.78
CA ARG A 112 1.08 -4.96 -13.11
C ARG A 112 2.32 -4.08 -13.00
N VAL A 113 2.81 -3.87 -11.79
CA VAL A 113 4.11 -3.21 -11.57
C VAL A 113 5.21 -4.16 -12.02
N ILE A 114 6.03 -3.73 -12.99
CA ILE A 114 7.15 -4.51 -13.54
C ILE A 114 8.40 -4.24 -12.71
N SER A 115 8.71 -2.97 -12.50
CA SER A 115 9.86 -2.54 -11.72
C SER A 115 9.55 -1.30 -10.91
N THR A 116 10.31 -1.13 -9.83
CA THR A 116 10.33 0.11 -9.06
C THR A 116 11.75 0.39 -8.60
N ALA A 117 12.14 1.66 -8.60
CA ALA A 117 13.35 2.16 -7.99
C ALA A 117 13.04 3.48 -7.29
N TRP A 118 13.88 3.85 -6.32
CA TRP A 118 13.64 5.03 -5.51
C TRP A 118 14.93 5.62 -4.97
N ASP A 119 14.81 6.86 -4.51
CA ASP A 119 15.75 7.53 -3.64
C ASP A 119 14.96 8.18 -2.49
N PRO A 120 15.08 7.64 -1.25
CA PRO A 120 14.24 8.05 -0.11
C PRO A 120 14.63 9.42 0.46
N CYS A 121 15.79 9.96 0.04
CA CYS A 121 16.39 11.19 0.54
C CYS A 121 16.69 12.16 -0.62
N LEU A 122 15.75 12.26 -1.56
CA LEU A 122 15.86 13.11 -2.75
C LEU A 122 14.48 13.62 -3.17
N GLY A 123 14.17 14.86 -2.82
CA GLY A 123 12.94 15.54 -3.22
C GLY A 123 13.13 17.04 -3.35
N GLY A 124 12.03 17.77 -3.53
CA GLY A 124 12.00 19.22 -3.65
C GLY A 124 12.72 19.96 -2.52
N ARG A 125 12.69 19.45 -1.29
CA ARG A 125 13.37 20.03 -0.12
C ARG A 125 14.90 20.04 -0.27
N ASP A 126 15.46 19.04 -0.96
CA ASP A 126 16.90 18.91 -1.13
C ASP A 126 17.43 19.97 -2.11
N PHE A 127 16.64 20.29 -3.14
CA PHE A 127 16.90 21.43 -4.01
C PHE A 127 16.77 22.77 -3.28
N ASP A 128 15.78 22.91 -2.39
CA ASP A 128 15.64 24.11 -1.54
C ASP A 128 16.86 24.29 -0.63
N MET A 129 17.40 23.19 -0.10
CA MET A 129 18.61 23.22 0.72
C MET A 129 19.86 23.60 -0.07
N CYS A 130 19.99 23.23 -1.35
CA CYS A 130 21.09 23.72 -2.19
C CYS A 130 21.06 25.26 -2.32
N ILE A 131 19.89 25.82 -2.58
CA ILE A 131 19.70 27.28 -2.64
C ILE A 131 20.01 27.89 -1.27
N PHE A 132 19.42 27.36 -0.20
CA PHE A 132 19.61 27.87 1.16
C PHE A 132 21.08 27.91 1.56
N ARG A 133 21.83 26.82 1.35
CA ARG A 133 23.27 26.76 1.66
C ARG A 133 24.09 27.80 0.91
N HIS A 134 23.73 28.07 -0.34
CA HIS A 134 24.37 29.12 -1.11
C HIS A 134 24.02 30.52 -0.55
N LEU A 135 22.73 30.79 -0.31
CA LEU A 135 22.29 32.09 0.19
C LEU A 135 22.82 32.40 1.59
N VAL A 136 22.94 31.42 2.49
CA VAL A 136 23.54 31.62 3.81
C VAL A 136 24.98 32.16 3.70
N LYS A 137 25.78 31.60 2.77
CA LYS A 137 27.17 32.06 2.54
C LYS A 137 27.21 33.47 1.96
N GLU A 138 26.32 33.77 1.00
CA GLU A 138 26.23 35.10 0.41
C GLU A 138 25.75 36.15 1.42
N ILE A 139 24.82 35.78 2.30
CA ILE A 139 24.32 36.65 3.37
C ILE A 139 25.43 36.94 4.40
N GLU A 140 26.16 35.92 4.83
CA GLU A 140 27.29 36.11 5.75
C GLU A 140 28.37 37.00 5.11
N LYS A 141 28.67 36.80 3.82
CA LYS A 141 29.66 37.62 3.11
C LYS A 141 29.22 39.08 2.88
N LYS A 142 27.97 39.31 2.49
CA LYS A 142 27.47 40.65 2.08
C LYS A 142 26.91 41.46 3.24
N TYR A 143 26.30 40.80 4.23
CA TYR A 143 25.58 41.44 5.32
C TYR A 143 26.19 41.12 6.70
N ASN A 144 27.19 40.24 6.79
CA ASN A 144 27.81 39.80 8.05
C ASN A 144 26.81 39.17 9.05
N LEU A 145 25.74 38.55 8.54
CA LEU A 145 24.70 37.92 9.35
C LEU A 145 24.85 36.39 9.38
N LYS A 146 24.86 35.81 10.59
CA LYS A 146 24.95 34.36 10.81
C LYS A 146 23.57 33.73 10.89
N VAL A 147 22.91 33.56 9.74
CA VAL A 147 21.53 33.04 9.65
C VAL A 147 21.35 31.71 10.40
N MET A 148 22.32 30.80 10.32
CA MET A 148 22.28 29.47 10.96
C MET A 148 22.18 29.52 12.49
N SER A 149 22.55 30.64 13.12
CA SER A 149 22.42 30.82 14.57
C SER A 149 20.97 31.11 15.01
N ASN A 150 20.07 31.42 14.08
CA ASN A 150 18.69 31.82 14.37
C ASN A 150 17.69 30.94 13.60
N ALA A 151 17.01 30.04 14.32
CA ALA A 151 16.04 29.12 13.75
C ALA A 151 14.89 29.83 12.99
N LYS A 152 14.42 30.99 13.48
CA LYS A 152 13.35 31.75 12.82
C LYS A 152 13.83 32.35 11.50
N ALA A 153 15.07 32.84 11.45
CA ALA A 153 15.68 33.33 10.22
C ALA A 153 15.87 32.19 9.20
N CYS A 154 16.32 31.02 9.65
CA CYS A 154 16.44 29.83 8.80
C CYS A 154 15.12 29.46 8.13
N VAL A 155 14.03 29.35 8.90
CA VAL A 155 12.70 28.99 8.36
C VAL A 155 12.20 30.03 7.34
N ARG A 156 12.40 31.32 7.61
CA ARG A 156 12.01 32.40 6.68
C ARG A 156 12.80 32.38 5.38
N LEU A 157 14.11 32.16 5.47
CA LEU A 157 14.95 32.05 4.28
C LEU A 157 14.62 30.79 3.48
N LEU A 158 14.40 29.64 4.14
CA LEU A 158 13.98 28.39 3.47
C LEU A 158 12.68 28.55 2.69
N LYS A 159 11.67 29.22 3.26
CA LYS A 159 10.41 29.54 2.55
C LYS A 159 10.67 30.40 1.30
N SER A 160 11.62 31.31 1.38
CA SER A 160 12.01 32.16 0.24
C SER A 160 12.76 31.36 -0.82
N CYS A 161 13.61 30.40 -0.42
CA CYS A 161 14.27 29.46 -1.33
C CYS A 161 13.28 28.60 -2.11
N GLU A 162 12.23 28.09 -1.45
CA GLU A 162 11.18 27.30 -2.11
C GLU A 162 10.44 28.14 -3.16
N GLY A 163 10.07 29.38 -2.82
CA GLY A 163 9.45 30.33 -3.74
C GLY A 163 10.34 30.65 -4.94
N LEU A 164 11.64 30.85 -4.72
CA LEU A 164 12.62 31.07 -5.77
C LEU A 164 12.72 29.86 -6.70
N LYS A 165 12.87 28.64 -6.17
CA LYS A 165 12.91 27.39 -6.95
C LYS A 165 11.69 27.26 -7.87
N LYS A 166 10.49 27.52 -7.33
CA LYS A 166 9.23 27.49 -8.08
C LYS A 166 9.23 28.52 -9.21
N THR A 167 9.66 29.75 -8.93
CA THR A 167 9.73 30.82 -9.94
C THR A 167 10.76 30.51 -11.02
N MET A 168 11.93 29.97 -10.65
CA MET A 168 12.95 29.50 -11.60
C MET A 168 12.47 28.35 -12.47
N SER A 169 11.46 27.57 -12.06
CA SER A 169 10.90 26.52 -12.92
C SER A 169 10.11 27.09 -14.10
N ALA A 170 9.54 28.30 -13.96
CA ALA A 170 8.84 29.01 -15.03
C ALA A 170 9.77 29.95 -15.82
N ASN A 171 10.66 30.67 -15.12
CA ASN A 171 11.50 31.72 -15.71
C ASN A 171 12.99 31.35 -15.72
N SER A 172 13.70 31.56 -16.84
CA SER A 172 15.15 31.34 -16.95
C SER A 172 15.97 32.61 -16.66
N THR A 173 15.34 33.78 -16.63
CA THR A 173 16.00 35.05 -16.32
C THR A 173 16.48 35.10 -14.88
N GLU A 174 17.31 36.09 -14.56
CA GLU A 174 17.74 36.35 -13.19
C GLU A 174 16.54 36.76 -12.32
N ILE A 175 16.35 36.07 -11.21
CA ILE A 175 15.20 36.26 -10.31
C ILE A 175 15.69 36.88 -9.00
N PRO A 176 15.11 38.01 -8.56
CA PRO A 176 15.45 38.61 -7.29
C PRO A 176 14.87 37.80 -6.12
N ILE A 177 15.58 37.84 -4.99
CA ILE A 177 15.19 37.22 -3.72
C ILE A 177 15.25 38.34 -2.68
N ASN A 178 14.08 38.79 -2.24
CA ASN A 178 13.96 39.83 -1.24
C ASN A 178 13.34 39.22 0.02
N VAL A 179 14.03 39.37 1.16
CA VAL A 179 13.56 38.90 2.46
C VAL A 179 13.66 40.04 3.45
N GLU A 180 12.51 40.61 3.80
CA GLU A 180 12.40 41.72 4.75
C GLU A 180 12.74 41.27 6.17
N CYS A 181 13.43 42.11 6.93
CA CYS A 181 13.81 41.95 8.33
C CYS A 181 14.25 40.52 8.66
N LEU A 182 15.14 39.91 7.88
CA LEU A 182 15.51 38.50 8.03
C LEU A 182 16.05 38.23 9.44
N MET A 183 16.99 39.07 9.87
CA MET A 183 17.65 39.05 11.18
C MET A 183 18.19 40.45 11.47
N GLU A 184 18.19 40.86 12.74
CA GLU A 184 18.72 42.18 13.17
C GLU A 184 18.14 43.35 12.37
N ASP A 185 16.82 43.32 12.14
CA ASP A 185 16.06 44.31 11.35
C ASP A 185 16.64 44.63 9.97
N THR A 186 17.42 43.69 9.41
CA THR A 186 18.11 43.86 8.13
C THR A 186 17.34 43.18 7.01
N ASP A 187 17.09 43.94 5.94
CA ASP A 187 16.51 43.45 4.70
C ASP A 187 17.59 42.84 3.80
N ILE A 188 17.29 41.67 3.24
CA ILE A 188 18.19 40.99 2.30
C ILE A 188 17.65 41.12 0.89
N SER A 189 18.53 41.51 -0.04
CA SER A 189 18.25 41.52 -1.47
C SER A 189 19.38 40.85 -2.23
N LEU A 190 19.07 39.69 -2.79
CA LEU A 190 19.95 38.84 -3.58
C LEU A 190 19.25 38.48 -4.90
N LYS A 191 19.94 37.74 -5.76
CA LYS A 191 19.40 37.29 -7.04
C LYS A 191 20.05 35.98 -7.47
N MET A 192 19.33 35.17 -8.24
CA MET A 192 19.82 33.90 -8.75
C MET A 192 19.26 33.63 -10.15
N LYS A 193 20.08 33.02 -11.01
CA LYS A 193 19.68 32.52 -12.33
C LYS A 193 19.46 31.01 -12.29
N ARG A 194 18.60 30.50 -13.17
CA ARG A 194 18.29 29.06 -13.27
C ARG A 194 19.54 28.23 -13.55
N GLU A 195 20.42 28.69 -14.45
CA GLU A 195 21.62 27.93 -14.84
C GLU A 195 22.54 27.70 -13.64
N PHE A 196 22.68 28.71 -12.78
CA PHE A 196 23.46 28.59 -11.54
C PHE A 196 22.79 27.65 -10.54
N PHE A 197 21.46 27.72 -10.39
CA PHE A 197 20.69 26.79 -9.56
C PHE A 197 20.88 25.34 -10.01
N GLU A 198 20.81 25.08 -11.31
CA GLU A 198 20.99 23.73 -11.86
C GLU A 198 22.43 23.24 -11.64
N GLU A 199 23.45 24.11 -11.76
CA GLU A 199 24.84 23.76 -11.48
C GLU A 199 25.07 23.37 -10.01
N ILE A 200 24.57 24.17 -9.06
CA ILE A 200 24.71 23.82 -7.63
C ILE A 200 23.89 22.57 -7.24
N CYS A 201 22.90 22.18 -8.05
CA CYS A 201 22.09 20.98 -7.86
C CYS A 201 22.58 19.78 -8.67
N ARG A 202 23.67 19.88 -9.43
CA ARG A 202 24.20 18.82 -10.29
C ARG A 202 24.34 17.45 -9.58
N PRO A 203 24.80 17.36 -8.30
CA PRO A 203 24.85 16.07 -7.60
C PRO A 203 23.47 15.44 -7.37
N LEU A 204 22.44 16.25 -7.10
CA LEU A 204 21.06 15.78 -6.94
C LEU A 204 20.48 15.32 -8.27
N LEU A 205 20.70 16.09 -9.34
CA LEU A 205 20.28 15.76 -10.70
C LEU A 205 20.90 14.44 -11.18
N LEU A 206 22.16 14.17 -10.85
CA LEU A 206 22.80 12.87 -11.15
C LEU A 206 22.08 11.71 -10.44
N ARG A 207 21.68 11.87 -9.17
CA ARG A 207 20.90 10.85 -8.44
C ARG A 207 19.50 10.65 -9.02
N VAL A 208 18.87 11.72 -9.53
CA VAL A 208 17.60 11.62 -10.26
C VAL A 208 17.78 10.74 -11.50
N LYS A 209 18.79 11.04 -12.32
CA LYS A 209 19.15 10.24 -13.51
C LYS A 209 19.38 8.77 -13.18
N GLN A 210 20.26 8.50 -12.22
CA GLN A 210 20.59 7.13 -11.79
C GLN A 210 19.37 6.35 -11.30
N THR A 211 18.42 7.00 -10.65
CA THR A 211 17.20 6.34 -10.16
C THR A 211 16.27 5.95 -11.30
N MET A 212 16.16 6.80 -12.34
CA MET A 212 15.42 6.48 -13.56
C MET A 212 16.09 5.33 -14.34
N GLU A 213 17.42 5.37 -14.49
CA GLU A 213 18.20 4.31 -15.14
C GLU A 213 18.04 2.96 -14.41
N ARG A 214 18.08 2.96 -13.07
CA ARG A 214 17.86 1.74 -12.26
C ARG A 214 16.48 1.16 -12.48
N ALA A 215 15.41 1.97 -12.51
CA ALA A 215 14.06 1.47 -12.75
C ALA A 215 13.93 0.83 -14.13
N LEU A 216 14.53 1.45 -15.15
CA LEU A 216 14.56 0.90 -16.51
C LEU A 216 15.33 -0.41 -16.57
N ALA A 217 16.54 -0.46 -16.01
CA ALA A 217 17.36 -1.67 -15.97
C ALA A 217 16.65 -2.84 -15.27
N LEU A 218 15.99 -2.58 -14.13
CA LEU A 218 15.22 -3.58 -13.39
C LEU A 218 14.01 -4.10 -14.16
N SER A 219 13.45 -3.30 -15.08
CA SER A 219 12.30 -3.74 -15.88
C SER A 219 12.66 -4.75 -16.96
N THR A 220 13.94 -4.84 -17.33
CA THR A 220 14.45 -5.62 -18.48
C THR A 220 13.85 -5.22 -19.84
N LEU A 221 13.07 -4.13 -19.89
CA LEU A 221 12.50 -3.58 -21.12
C LEU A 221 13.52 -2.76 -21.90
N LYS A 222 13.37 -2.71 -23.22
CA LYS A 222 14.08 -1.78 -24.08
C LYS A 222 13.32 -0.46 -24.14
N LEU A 223 14.00 0.61 -24.54
CA LEU A 223 13.37 1.93 -24.71
C LEU A 223 12.17 1.91 -25.67
N GLY A 224 12.26 1.12 -26.74
CA GLY A 224 11.16 0.96 -27.71
C GLY A 224 9.93 0.20 -27.17
N ASP A 225 10.04 -0.45 -26.03
CA ASP A 225 8.91 -1.16 -25.39
C ASP A 225 8.06 -0.23 -24.49
N LEU A 226 8.55 0.99 -24.23
CA LEU A 226 7.84 2.00 -23.45
C LEU A 226 6.86 2.79 -24.33
N TYR A 227 5.65 2.95 -23.83
CA TYR A 227 4.61 3.73 -24.50
C TYR A 227 4.65 5.21 -24.11
N SER A 228 4.89 5.51 -22.84
CA SER A 228 4.98 6.90 -22.34
C SER A 228 5.68 6.96 -20.98
N VAL A 229 6.13 8.17 -20.62
CA VAL A 229 6.65 8.51 -19.29
C VAL A 229 5.73 9.58 -18.70
N GLU A 230 5.09 9.32 -17.57
CA GLU A 230 4.21 10.27 -16.87
C GLU A 230 4.94 10.93 -15.69
N LEU A 231 4.85 12.25 -15.60
CA LEU A 231 5.49 13.05 -14.54
C LEU A 231 4.50 13.38 -13.42
N VAL A 232 4.85 13.04 -12.19
CA VAL A 232 4.02 13.27 -10.99
C VAL A 232 4.89 13.89 -9.88
N GLY A 233 4.27 14.69 -9.02
CA GLY A 233 4.96 15.36 -7.91
C GLY A 233 5.64 16.67 -8.33
N GLY A 234 5.60 17.66 -7.44
CA GLY A 234 6.00 19.03 -7.76
C GLY A 234 7.46 19.22 -8.14
N GLY A 235 8.37 18.31 -7.76
CA GLY A 235 9.76 18.38 -8.16
C GLY A 235 10.00 18.08 -9.65
N THR A 236 9.10 17.35 -10.32
CA THR A 236 9.19 17.10 -11.77
C THR A 236 8.98 18.35 -12.63
N ARG A 237 8.55 19.46 -12.02
CA ARG A 237 8.39 20.76 -12.69
C ARG A 237 9.74 21.44 -12.97
N ILE A 238 10.82 21.00 -12.33
CA ILE A 238 12.18 21.52 -12.57
C ILE A 238 12.58 21.16 -14.03
N PRO A 239 12.95 22.14 -14.88
CA PRO A 239 13.29 21.90 -16.28
C PRO A 239 14.40 20.86 -16.49
N ALA A 240 15.48 20.91 -15.70
CA ALA A 240 16.53 19.90 -15.74
C ALA A 240 16.03 18.46 -15.54
N VAL A 241 15.01 18.24 -14.70
CA VAL A 241 14.43 16.90 -14.50
C VAL A 241 13.72 16.41 -15.77
N LYS A 242 13.02 17.29 -16.49
CA LYS A 242 12.39 16.95 -17.77
C LYS A 242 13.43 16.61 -18.84
N THR A 243 14.53 17.34 -18.87
CA THR A 243 15.67 17.03 -19.76
C THR A 243 16.24 15.65 -19.46
N LEU A 244 16.43 15.30 -18.18
CA LEU A 244 16.90 13.97 -17.79
C LEU A 244 15.91 12.85 -18.16
N VAL A 245 14.61 13.12 -18.11
CA VAL A 245 13.59 12.16 -18.57
C VAL A 245 13.77 11.86 -20.06
N ARG A 246 13.95 12.89 -20.89
CA ARG A 246 14.25 12.71 -22.32
C ARG A 246 15.55 11.95 -22.54
N GLU A 247 16.58 12.25 -21.77
CA GLU A 247 17.89 11.59 -21.87
C GLU A 247 17.82 10.10 -21.51
N VAL A 248 17.13 9.75 -20.42
CA VAL A 248 17.09 8.37 -19.91
C VAL A 248 16.08 7.51 -20.67
N PHE A 249 14.91 8.04 -20.99
CA PHE A 249 13.82 7.27 -21.60
C PHE A 249 13.68 7.48 -23.11
N GLY A 250 14.37 8.46 -23.70
CA GLY A 250 14.24 8.78 -25.13
C GLY A 250 12.90 9.39 -25.52
N MET A 251 12.08 9.81 -24.55
CA MET A 251 10.71 10.32 -24.75
C MET A 251 10.47 11.56 -23.90
N GLU A 252 9.57 12.44 -24.35
CA GLU A 252 9.10 13.55 -23.53
C GLU A 252 8.29 13.05 -22.32
N GLY A 253 8.43 13.77 -21.21
CA GLY A 253 7.58 13.56 -20.05
C GLY A 253 6.16 14.08 -20.31
N SER A 254 5.20 13.17 -20.28
CA SER A 254 3.77 13.42 -20.37
C SER A 254 3.23 13.95 -19.03
N THR A 255 2.23 14.83 -19.13
CA THR A 255 1.51 15.41 -17.98
C THR A 255 0.01 15.19 -18.12
N THR A 256 -0.40 14.01 -18.61
CA THR A 256 -1.84 13.69 -18.72
C THR A 256 -2.48 13.49 -17.35
N LEU A 257 -1.68 13.12 -16.35
CA LEU A 257 -2.08 13.10 -14.96
C LEU A 257 -1.85 14.47 -14.31
N ASN A 258 -2.76 14.87 -13.41
CA ASN A 258 -2.49 16.00 -12.53
C ASN A 258 -1.38 15.61 -11.53
N ALA A 259 -0.24 16.29 -11.63
CA ALA A 259 0.96 15.98 -10.84
C ALA A 259 0.77 16.10 -9.32
N ASP A 260 -0.18 16.89 -8.83
CA ASP A 260 -0.41 17.10 -7.39
C ASP A 260 -1.52 16.19 -6.85
N GLU A 261 -2.44 15.72 -7.71
CA GLU A 261 -3.63 14.99 -7.30
C GLU A 261 -3.61 13.49 -7.65
N ALA A 262 -2.71 13.04 -8.53
CA ALA A 262 -2.72 11.68 -9.07
C ALA A 262 -2.71 10.59 -7.98
N VAL A 263 -1.89 10.76 -6.94
CA VAL A 263 -1.81 9.83 -5.81
C VAL A 263 -3.14 9.76 -5.06
N ALA A 264 -3.68 10.92 -4.65
CA ALA A 264 -4.93 11.01 -3.91
C ALA A 264 -6.12 10.45 -4.71
N ARG A 265 -6.19 10.74 -6.02
CA ARG A 265 -7.20 10.18 -6.94
C ARG A 265 -7.07 8.67 -7.05
N GLY A 266 -5.84 8.14 -7.14
CA GLY A 266 -5.57 6.71 -7.12
C GLY A 266 -6.05 6.02 -5.84
N CYS A 267 -5.77 6.62 -4.68
CA CYS A 267 -6.26 6.13 -3.39
C CYS A 267 -7.80 6.17 -3.30
N ALA A 268 -8.44 7.23 -3.78
CA ALA A 268 -9.90 7.33 -3.81
C ALA A 268 -10.53 6.25 -4.71
N LEU A 269 -9.94 5.99 -5.87
CA LEU A 269 -10.36 4.89 -6.75
C LEU A 269 -10.14 3.52 -6.09
N GLN A 270 -9.04 3.34 -5.38
CA GLN A 270 -8.81 2.11 -4.62
C GLN A 270 -9.83 1.94 -3.48
N ALA A 271 -10.19 3.01 -2.79
CA ALA A 271 -11.23 2.98 -1.75
C ALA A 271 -12.58 2.57 -2.34
N ALA A 272 -12.91 3.10 -3.53
CA ALA A 272 -14.09 2.71 -4.28
C ALA A 272 -14.07 1.21 -4.67
N ILE A 273 -12.94 0.70 -5.19
CA ILE A 273 -12.75 -0.73 -5.52
C ILE A 273 -12.90 -1.63 -4.28
N CYS A 274 -12.45 -1.16 -3.11
CA CYS A 274 -12.57 -1.90 -1.85
C CYS A 274 -13.98 -1.82 -1.23
N SER A 275 -14.83 -0.89 -1.66
CA SER A 275 -16.14 -0.68 -1.04
C SER A 275 -17.12 -1.81 -1.35
N SER A 276 -17.73 -2.39 -0.31
CA SER A 276 -18.76 -3.42 -0.46
C SER A 276 -20.15 -2.85 -0.81
N THR A 277 -20.34 -1.54 -0.67
CA THR A 277 -21.66 -0.88 -0.79
C THR A 277 -22.05 -0.56 -2.23
N ARG A 278 -21.08 -0.33 -3.11
CA ARG A 278 -21.29 -0.03 -4.53
C ARG A 278 -20.36 -0.87 -5.38
N ARG A 279 -20.90 -1.50 -6.43
CA ARG A 279 -20.11 -2.24 -7.40
C ARG A 279 -19.44 -1.26 -8.35
N PHE A 280 -18.14 -1.06 -8.19
CA PHE A 280 -17.30 -0.38 -9.16
C PHE A 280 -16.78 -1.36 -10.21
N ARG A 281 -16.26 -0.84 -11.32
CA ARG A 281 -15.67 -1.67 -12.36
C ARG A 281 -14.46 -2.40 -11.78
N GLU A 282 -14.39 -3.70 -12.01
CA GLU A 282 -13.26 -4.50 -11.54
C GLU A 282 -11.96 -4.03 -12.19
N PHE A 283 -10.90 -3.91 -11.38
CA PHE A 283 -9.59 -3.51 -11.81
C PHE A 283 -8.54 -4.34 -11.06
N SER A 284 -7.91 -5.26 -11.78
CA SER A 284 -6.92 -6.18 -11.22
C SER A 284 -5.59 -5.46 -11.03
N ILE A 285 -5.11 -5.42 -9.79
CA ILE A 285 -3.87 -4.76 -9.41
C ILE A 285 -2.89 -5.83 -8.92
N VAL A 286 -1.77 -5.96 -9.62
CA VAL A 286 -0.64 -6.78 -9.22
C VAL A 286 0.53 -5.86 -8.92
N ASP A 287 0.86 -5.72 -7.63
CA ASP A 287 1.98 -4.89 -7.18
C ASP A 287 3.25 -5.74 -7.07
N ALA A 288 4.39 -5.11 -6.76
CA ALA A 288 5.68 -5.76 -6.63
C ALA A 288 6.20 -5.69 -5.19
N CYS A 289 6.82 -6.77 -4.71
CA CYS A 289 7.50 -6.81 -3.42
C CYS A 289 8.82 -6.03 -3.52
N PRO A 290 8.97 -4.89 -2.82
CA PRO A 290 10.14 -4.00 -2.99
C PRO A 290 11.43 -4.62 -2.44
N TYR A 291 11.33 -5.60 -1.55
CA TYR A 291 12.49 -6.24 -0.92
C TYR A 291 12.31 -7.75 -0.92
N SER A 292 13.43 -8.48 -1.06
CA SER A 292 13.41 -9.91 -0.79
C SER A 292 13.21 -10.19 0.70
N ILE A 293 12.40 -11.19 1.02
CA ILE A 293 12.10 -11.62 2.39
C ILE A 293 12.55 -13.07 2.57
N SER A 294 13.36 -13.29 3.61
CA SER A 294 13.83 -14.59 4.03
C SER A 294 13.20 -15.00 5.37
N LEU A 295 12.90 -16.29 5.49
CA LEU A 295 12.57 -16.93 6.77
C LEU A 295 13.77 -17.69 7.29
N HIS A 296 13.97 -17.61 8.60
CA HIS A 296 15.03 -18.29 9.35
C HIS A 296 14.44 -19.16 10.44
N TRP A 297 15.03 -20.32 10.67
CA TRP A 297 14.58 -21.30 11.66
C TRP A 297 15.76 -22.04 12.29
N LYS A 298 15.52 -22.70 13.43
CA LYS A 298 16.53 -23.62 14.00
C LYS A 298 16.69 -24.86 13.10
N PRO A 299 17.89 -25.44 12.92
CA PRO A 299 18.10 -26.61 12.08
C PRO A 299 17.10 -27.75 12.34
N THR A 300 16.76 -28.49 11.28
CA THR A 300 15.80 -29.61 11.32
C THR A 300 16.46 -30.82 10.68
N ASP A 301 16.35 -31.99 11.32
CA ASP A 301 16.74 -33.25 10.71
C ASP A 301 15.84 -33.51 9.48
N GLY A 302 16.44 -33.62 8.29
CA GLY A 302 15.72 -33.86 7.03
C GLY A 302 15.39 -32.62 6.19
N GLY A 303 15.70 -31.40 6.67
CA GLY A 303 15.43 -30.15 5.93
C GLY A 303 13.95 -29.72 5.95
N VAL A 304 13.66 -28.64 5.23
CA VAL A 304 12.32 -28.03 5.14
C VAL A 304 11.88 -28.05 3.69
N VAL A 305 10.66 -28.52 3.43
CA VAL A 305 10.10 -28.53 2.07
C VAL A 305 9.42 -27.18 1.81
N VAL A 306 9.86 -26.47 0.79
CA VAL A 306 9.35 -25.14 0.41
C VAL A 306 8.65 -25.23 -0.94
N GLY A 307 7.43 -24.71 -1.04
CA GLY A 307 6.63 -24.74 -2.26
C GLY A 307 5.35 -25.57 -2.12
N ASP A 308 4.57 -25.65 -3.20
CA ASP A 308 3.40 -26.52 -3.28
C ASP A 308 3.77 -27.88 -3.90
N ARG A 309 2.82 -28.82 -3.94
CA ARG A 309 3.06 -30.21 -4.39
C ARG A 309 3.76 -30.32 -5.75
N ASP A 310 3.53 -29.36 -6.65
CA ASP A 310 4.06 -29.39 -8.03
C ASP A 310 5.44 -28.71 -8.18
N SER A 311 5.87 -27.92 -7.20
CA SER A 311 7.14 -27.17 -7.24
C SER A 311 7.80 -27.11 -5.85
N SER A 312 8.15 -28.27 -5.32
CA SER A 312 8.73 -28.42 -3.97
C SER A 312 10.26 -28.50 -4.01
N GLU A 313 10.92 -27.67 -3.20
CA GLU A 313 12.37 -27.71 -2.97
C GLU A 313 12.66 -28.14 -1.52
N ILE A 314 13.64 -29.01 -1.31
CA ILE A 314 14.10 -29.39 0.04
C ILE A 314 15.26 -28.49 0.44
N VAL A 315 14.98 -27.54 1.33
CA VAL A 315 15.99 -26.64 1.89
C VAL A 315 16.61 -27.28 3.12
N LYS A 316 17.89 -27.65 3.04
CA LYS A 316 18.67 -28.19 4.16
C LYS A 316 19.28 -27.12 5.06
N ASN A 317 19.34 -25.88 4.58
CA ASN A 317 19.84 -24.74 5.34
C ASN A 317 18.84 -24.29 6.41
N ASN A 318 19.30 -23.45 7.32
CA ASN A 318 18.50 -22.84 8.38
C ASN A 318 17.73 -21.58 7.92
N SER A 319 17.78 -21.25 6.64
CA SER A 319 17.10 -20.10 6.05
C SER A 319 16.69 -20.35 4.61
N CYS A 320 15.65 -19.63 4.16
CA CYS A 320 15.18 -19.63 2.78
C CYS A 320 14.60 -18.28 2.40
N GLU A 321 14.99 -17.77 1.22
CA GLU A 321 14.35 -16.62 0.59
C GLU A 321 12.99 -17.03 0.01
N ILE A 322 11.92 -16.59 0.66
CA ILE A 322 10.55 -16.96 0.30
C ILE A 322 9.93 -15.95 -0.66
N PHE A 323 10.18 -14.65 -0.52
CA PHE A 323 9.69 -13.66 -1.49
C PHE A 323 10.89 -12.98 -2.11
N LYS A 324 10.98 -13.02 -3.44
CA LYS A 324 12.11 -12.43 -4.17
C LYS A 324 11.82 -10.94 -4.46
N HIS A 325 12.87 -10.16 -4.63
CA HIS A 325 12.79 -8.78 -5.12
C HIS A 325 11.91 -8.70 -6.39
N LEU A 326 10.96 -7.77 -6.39
CA LEU A 326 9.96 -7.53 -7.45
C LEU A 326 9.01 -8.71 -7.73
N SER A 327 8.95 -9.73 -6.86
CA SER A 327 7.91 -10.75 -6.97
C SER A 327 6.52 -10.15 -6.77
N SER A 328 5.52 -10.68 -7.46
CA SER A 328 4.16 -10.14 -7.40
C SER A 328 3.55 -10.27 -6.02
N VAL A 329 2.84 -9.24 -5.57
CA VAL A 329 2.06 -9.23 -4.33
C VAL A 329 0.61 -8.82 -4.59
N PRO A 330 -0.38 -9.37 -3.84
CA PRO A 330 -0.23 -10.31 -2.72
C PRO A 330 0.21 -11.72 -3.15
N ALA A 331 0.97 -12.40 -2.30
CA ALA A 331 1.44 -13.77 -2.57
C ALA A 331 1.56 -14.60 -1.28
N SER A 332 1.32 -15.91 -1.41
CA SER A 332 1.46 -16.90 -0.34
C SER A 332 2.47 -17.98 -0.76
N LYS A 333 3.26 -18.46 0.19
CA LYS A 333 4.12 -19.64 0.05
C LYS A 333 3.91 -20.59 1.21
N LYS A 334 3.77 -21.88 0.89
CA LYS A 334 3.66 -22.95 1.86
C LYS A 334 5.05 -23.50 2.17
N LEU A 335 5.30 -23.76 3.45
CA LEU A 335 6.51 -24.44 3.93
C LEU A 335 6.08 -25.60 4.82
N THR A 336 6.74 -26.74 4.69
CA THR A 336 6.47 -27.94 5.47
C THR A 336 7.69 -28.32 6.29
N PHE A 337 7.52 -28.33 7.61
CA PHE A 337 8.51 -28.65 8.62
C PHE A 337 8.19 -30.01 9.24
N TYR A 338 9.23 -30.72 9.69
CA TYR A 338 9.09 -31.92 10.50
C TYR A 338 9.59 -31.59 11.92
N ARG A 339 8.67 -31.48 12.89
CA ARG A 339 9.00 -31.01 14.25
C ARG A 339 8.41 -31.89 15.35
N LYS A 340 9.14 -32.01 16.46
CA LYS A 340 8.71 -32.72 17.67
C LYS A 340 8.01 -31.82 18.69
N SER A 341 8.19 -30.51 18.58
CA SER A 341 7.69 -29.52 19.53
C SER A 341 7.53 -28.15 18.85
N GLY A 342 6.95 -27.20 19.59
CA GLY A 342 6.84 -25.80 19.19
C GLY A 342 8.20 -25.21 18.76
N PHE A 343 8.19 -24.30 17.80
CA PHE A 343 9.41 -23.69 17.26
C PHE A 343 9.20 -22.25 16.81
N ASP A 344 10.32 -21.53 16.73
CA ASP A 344 10.37 -20.13 16.31
C ASP A 344 10.78 -20.01 14.84
N LEU A 345 10.15 -19.05 14.16
CA LEU A 345 10.56 -18.53 12.86
C LEU A 345 10.89 -17.06 12.99
N THR A 346 11.92 -16.61 12.29
CA THR A 346 12.25 -15.19 12.19
C THR A 346 12.20 -14.77 10.73
N ALA A 347 11.51 -13.69 10.43
CA ALA A 347 11.48 -13.07 9.11
C ALA A 347 12.43 -11.87 9.07
N SER A 348 13.22 -11.77 8.01
CA SER A 348 14.07 -10.61 7.74
C SER A 348 14.12 -10.31 6.24
N TYR A 349 14.47 -9.09 5.89
CA TYR A 349 14.86 -8.74 4.54
C TYR A 349 16.20 -9.42 4.20
N SER A 350 16.30 -10.01 3.01
CA SER A 350 17.49 -10.78 2.61
C SER A 350 18.73 -9.91 2.39
N HIS A 351 18.54 -8.65 1.97
CA HIS A 351 19.60 -7.72 1.57
C HIS A 351 19.51 -6.43 2.41
N PRO A 352 20.11 -6.40 3.62
CA PRO A 352 20.06 -5.24 4.51
C PRO A 352 20.63 -3.97 3.90
N GLU A 353 21.61 -4.08 3.01
CA GLU A 353 22.29 -2.98 2.32
C GLU A 353 21.37 -2.17 1.40
N GLY A 354 20.24 -2.74 0.98
CA GLY A 354 19.24 -2.07 0.14
C GLY A 354 18.15 -1.33 0.94
N LEU A 355 18.15 -1.43 2.28
CA LEU A 355 17.14 -0.82 3.14
C LEU A 355 17.51 0.60 3.53
N HIS A 356 16.52 1.51 3.54
CA HIS A 356 16.73 2.87 4.01
C HIS A 356 16.79 2.97 5.54
N ILE A 357 16.27 1.98 6.26
CA ILE A 357 16.27 1.93 7.73
C ILE A 357 17.42 1.11 8.33
N GLY A 358 18.22 0.40 7.52
CA GLY A 358 19.35 -0.43 7.98
C GLY A 358 19.00 -1.66 8.86
N ASP A 359 17.84 -1.70 9.52
CA ASP A 359 17.36 -2.86 10.28
C ASP A 359 16.58 -3.81 9.36
N SER A 360 17.11 -5.01 9.17
CA SER A 360 16.52 -6.01 8.29
C SER A 360 15.41 -6.84 8.93
N ARG A 361 15.18 -6.75 10.25
CA ARG A 361 14.26 -7.66 10.95
C ARG A 361 12.80 -7.24 10.74
N ILE A 362 11.97 -8.19 10.30
CA ILE A 362 10.53 -7.98 10.11
C ILE A 362 9.77 -8.38 11.38
N GLY A 363 9.97 -9.62 11.84
CA GLY A 363 9.26 -10.15 13.00
C GLY A 363 9.66 -11.57 13.35
N SER A 364 9.19 -12.03 14.51
CA SER A 364 9.36 -13.41 14.98
C SER A 364 8.00 -14.06 15.20
N PHE A 365 7.88 -15.33 14.83
CA PHE A 365 6.64 -16.10 14.85
C PHE A 365 6.88 -17.40 15.62
N LEU A 366 6.18 -17.58 16.73
CA LEU A 366 6.24 -18.78 17.55
C LEU A 366 5.06 -19.68 17.23
N ILE A 367 5.34 -20.87 16.71
CA ILE A 367 4.35 -21.91 16.42
C ILE A 367 4.23 -22.80 17.66
N LYS A 368 3.03 -22.87 18.22
CA LYS A 368 2.72 -23.59 19.46
C LYS A 368 1.97 -24.89 19.20
N ASP A 369 1.74 -25.65 20.27
CA ASP A 369 0.81 -26.79 20.29
C ASP A 369 1.12 -27.92 19.28
N ILE A 370 2.41 -28.12 19.03
CA ILE A 370 2.95 -29.24 18.26
C ILE A 370 3.27 -30.37 19.24
N VAL A 371 2.46 -31.43 19.17
CA VAL A 371 2.62 -32.65 19.97
C VAL A 371 2.49 -33.85 19.03
N PRO A 372 3.55 -34.66 18.87
CA PRO A 372 3.49 -35.88 18.08
C PRO A 372 2.47 -36.87 18.64
N THR A 373 1.71 -37.51 17.76
CA THR A 373 0.78 -38.58 18.13
C THR A 373 1.42 -39.93 17.83
N PRO A 374 1.45 -40.88 18.79
CA PRO A 374 1.99 -42.22 18.54
C PRO A 374 1.29 -42.89 17.35
N PRO A 375 2.00 -43.60 16.44
CA PRO A 375 3.41 -44.05 16.53
C PRO A 375 4.44 -43.07 15.93
N ASP A 376 4.01 -41.89 15.46
CA ASP A 376 4.89 -40.95 14.77
C ASP A 376 5.76 -40.18 15.77
N ASN A 377 7.09 -40.24 15.60
CA ASN A 377 8.05 -39.52 16.43
C ASN A 377 8.18 -38.03 16.08
N CYS A 378 7.43 -37.53 15.09
CA CYS A 378 7.56 -36.19 14.53
C CYS A 378 6.26 -35.75 13.83
N CYS A 379 5.85 -34.50 14.00
CA CYS A 379 4.72 -33.89 13.31
C CYS A 379 5.15 -33.29 11.97
N GLN A 380 4.36 -33.51 10.92
CA GLN A 380 4.45 -32.73 9.69
C GLN A 380 3.66 -31.43 9.87
N VAL A 381 4.35 -30.30 10.00
CA VAL A 381 3.77 -28.97 10.24
C VAL A 381 3.83 -28.16 8.95
N ARG A 382 2.68 -27.82 8.40
CA ARG A 382 2.57 -26.95 7.22
C ARG A 382 2.24 -25.53 7.66
N ILE A 383 3.05 -24.58 7.26
CA ILE A 383 2.81 -23.15 7.47
C ILE A 383 2.57 -22.46 6.13
N GLU A 384 1.81 -21.38 6.17
CA GLU A 384 1.60 -20.49 5.04
C GLU A 384 2.13 -19.10 5.38
N ALA A 385 3.23 -18.72 4.73
CA ALA A 385 3.79 -17.39 4.78
C ALA A 385 3.19 -16.53 3.68
N ARG A 386 2.77 -15.31 4.00
CA ARG A 386 2.03 -14.45 3.08
C ARG A 386 2.49 -13.00 3.17
N VAL A 387 2.68 -12.37 2.02
CA VAL A 387 2.66 -10.90 1.89
C VAL A 387 1.27 -10.51 1.42
N ASN A 388 0.53 -9.79 2.27
CA ASN A 388 -0.85 -9.42 2.00
C ASN A 388 -0.94 -8.20 1.05
N SER A 389 -2.15 -7.77 0.73
CA SER A 389 -2.38 -6.64 -0.18
C SER A 389 -1.95 -5.27 0.36
N ASN A 390 -1.59 -5.16 1.64
CA ASN A 390 -0.98 -3.96 2.24
C ASN A 390 0.55 -3.99 2.13
N GLY A 391 1.14 -5.07 1.59
CA GLY A 391 2.58 -5.30 1.57
C GLY A 391 3.15 -5.76 2.92
N ILE A 392 2.30 -6.28 3.82
CA ILE A 392 2.71 -6.74 5.15
C ILE A 392 2.92 -8.25 5.15
N PHE A 393 4.06 -8.67 5.68
CA PHE A 393 4.43 -10.06 5.85
C PHE A 393 3.81 -10.67 7.10
N THR A 394 3.19 -11.85 6.96
CA THR A 394 2.60 -12.60 8.07
C THR A 394 2.75 -14.10 7.85
N ILE A 395 2.70 -14.86 8.94
CA ILE A 395 2.39 -16.30 8.89
C ILE A 395 0.88 -16.40 9.14
N CYS A 396 0.10 -16.59 8.09
CA CYS A 396 -1.36 -16.49 8.17
C CYS A 396 -2.03 -17.80 8.58
N ASN A 397 -1.36 -18.94 8.37
CA ASN A 397 -1.85 -20.24 8.80
C ASN A 397 -0.68 -21.16 9.20
N ALA A 398 -0.91 -22.01 10.19
CA ALA A 398 -0.05 -23.13 10.54
C ALA A 398 -0.93 -24.32 10.95
N CYS A 399 -0.70 -25.49 10.36
CA CYS A 399 -1.44 -26.71 10.69
C CYS A 399 -0.53 -27.93 10.77
N VAL A 400 -0.88 -28.85 11.67
CA VAL A 400 -0.26 -30.17 11.79
C VAL A 400 -1.04 -31.15 10.92
N LEU A 401 -0.36 -31.92 10.08
CA LEU A 401 -0.97 -32.97 9.28
C LEU A 401 -0.91 -34.29 10.05
N GLU A 402 -2.08 -34.74 10.52
CA GLU A 402 -2.22 -35.98 11.28
C GLU A 402 -2.61 -37.12 10.36
N ARG A 403 -1.96 -38.28 10.52
CA ARG A 403 -2.33 -39.52 9.82
C ARG A 403 -3.53 -40.15 10.51
N VAL A 404 -4.70 -40.04 9.89
CA VAL A 404 -5.92 -40.71 10.31
C VAL A 404 -6.16 -41.94 9.45
N VAL A 405 -6.29 -43.11 10.06
CA VAL A 405 -6.66 -44.34 9.34
C VAL A 405 -8.17 -44.36 9.16
N GLU A 406 -8.64 -44.11 7.95
CA GLU A 406 -10.05 -44.25 7.59
C GLU A 406 -10.31 -45.64 7.01
N LYS A 407 -11.44 -46.22 7.41
CA LYS A 407 -11.95 -47.47 6.83
C LYS A 407 -12.75 -47.10 5.58
N VAL A 408 -12.23 -47.43 4.40
CA VAL A 408 -12.93 -47.23 3.13
C VAL A 408 -13.45 -48.59 2.68
N GLU A 409 -14.75 -48.67 2.39
CA GLU A 409 -15.34 -49.86 1.79
C GLU A 409 -15.06 -49.86 0.29
N VAL A 410 -14.30 -50.84 -0.17
CA VAL A 410 -14.02 -51.06 -1.60
C VAL A 410 -14.87 -52.24 -2.07
N ALA A 411 -15.59 -52.04 -3.17
CA ALA A 411 -16.32 -53.12 -3.85
C ALA A 411 -15.32 -53.99 -4.62
N ILE A 412 -15.42 -55.31 -4.46
CA ILE A 412 -14.61 -56.26 -5.22
C ILE A 412 -15.22 -56.37 -6.62
N GLU A 413 -14.48 -55.98 -7.66
CA GLU A 413 -14.79 -56.41 -9.02
C GLU A 413 -14.23 -57.83 -9.21
N ASP A 414 -15.08 -58.76 -9.64
CA ASP A 414 -14.71 -60.15 -9.89
C ASP A 414 -13.65 -60.24 -11.01
N PRO A 415 -12.61 -61.11 -10.88
CA PRO A 415 -11.64 -61.31 -11.94
C PRO A 415 -12.32 -62.01 -13.13
N LYS A 416 -12.17 -61.44 -14.34
CA LYS A 416 -12.56 -62.08 -15.59
C LYS A 416 -11.89 -63.46 -15.72
N PRO A 417 -12.62 -64.52 -16.13
CA PRO A 417 -12.03 -65.84 -16.29
C PRO A 417 -11.10 -65.88 -17.50
N GLU A 418 -9.89 -66.42 -17.29
CA GLU A 418 -8.97 -66.84 -18.34
C GLU A 418 -9.56 -68.04 -19.08
N ALA A 419 -9.72 -67.91 -20.40
CA ALA A 419 -10.04 -69.04 -21.27
C ALA A 419 -8.74 -69.65 -21.79
N SER A 420 -8.51 -70.93 -21.49
CA SER A 420 -7.50 -71.75 -22.16
C SER A 420 -8.20 -72.87 -22.93
N THR A 421 -7.96 -72.95 -24.23
CA THR A 421 -7.93 -74.22 -24.99
C THR A 421 -7.03 -74.06 -26.21
N VAL A 422 -6.17 -75.06 -26.38
CA VAL A 422 -5.10 -75.22 -27.36
C VAL A 422 -5.63 -76.04 -28.54
N ALA A 423 -5.25 -75.72 -29.79
CA ALA A 423 -4.58 -76.63 -30.74
C ALA A 423 -4.64 -76.19 -32.21
N ASN A 424 -3.43 -76.02 -32.79
CA ASN A 424 -2.96 -76.36 -34.14
C ASN A 424 -3.59 -75.69 -35.38
N ALA A 425 -2.88 -75.36 -36.47
CA ALA A 425 -1.48 -75.13 -36.81
C ALA A 425 -1.46 -74.63 -38.28
N ILE A 426 -0.39 -73.94 -38.68
CA ILE A 426 0.15 -73.85 -40.06
C ILE A 426 -0.37 -72.72 -40.99
N GLU A 427 0.57 -71.77 -41.17
CA GLU A 427 1.08 -71.15 -42.42
C GLU A 427 0.52 -69.82 -43.00
N THR A 428 1.50 -68.88 -43.00
CA THR A 428 1.96 -67.95 -44.04
C THR A 428 1.19 -66.68 -44.44
N ASP A 429 1.99 -65.60 -44.35
CA ASP A 429 2.21 -64.54 -45.34
C ASP A 429 1.49 -63.19 -45.26
N MET A 430 2.37 -62.20 -45.05
CA MET A 430 2.53 -60.91 -45.75
C MET A 430 1.46 -59.82 -45.68
N GLU A 431 1.91 -58.73 -45.05
CA GLU A 431 2.01 -57.36 -45.57
C GLU A 431 0.79 -56.61 -46.15
N THR A 432 0.74 -55.36 -45.68
CA THR A 432 0.42 -54.09 -46.37
C THR A 432 -1.03 -53.69 -46.72
N GLU A 433 -1.35 -52.54 -46.14
CA GLU A 433 -1.85 -51.32 -46.79
C GLU A 433 -3.35 -51.07 -46.99
N THR A 434 -3.65 -49.77 -46.74
CA THR A 434 -4.67 -48.92 -47.36
C THR A 434 -6.13 -48.98 -46.88
N GLN A 435 -6.46 -48.04 -45.98
CA GLN A 435 -7.36 -46.87 -46.14
C GLN A 435 -8.72 -46.94 -46.93
N PRO A 436 -9.67 -46.02 -46.63
CA PRO A 436 -11.14 -46.18 -46.55
C PRO A 436 -11.84 -45.77 -47.89
N PRO A 437 -13.11 -45.28 -48.04
CA PRO A 437 -14.17 -44.87 -47.09
C PRO A 437 -15.63 -45.17 -47.57
N LYS A 438 -16.61 -44.45 -46.96
CA LYS A 438 -17.94 -44.00 -47.46
C LYS A 438 -19.14 -44.82 -46.97
N THR A 439 -20.01 -44.31 -46.10
CA THR A 439 -20.95 -43.15 -46.05
C THR A 439 -22.40 -43.60 -46.29
N GLU A 440 -23.31 -42.83 -45.67
CA GLU A 440 -24.78 -42.79 -45.85
C GLU A 440 -25.55 -43.83 -45.03
N GLY A 441 -26.63 -43.51 -44.32
CA GLY A 441 -27.46 -42.31 -44.24
C GLY A 441 -28.90 -42.75 -43.87
N GLY A 442 -29.65 -41.89 -43.17
CA GLY A 442 -31.11 -42.02 -42.93
C GLY A 442 -31.47 -42.91 -41.72
N VAL A 443 -31.92 -42.39 -40.57
CA VAL A 443 -33.22 -41.73 -40.28
C VAL A 443 -34.42 -42.59 -40.66
N GLU A 444 -35.03 -43.26 -39.68
CA GLU A 444 -36.47 -43.14 -39.41
C GLU A 444 -36.87 -43.90 -38.12
N GLN A 445 -37.82 -43.30 -37.42
CA GLN A 445 -38.46 -43.75 -36.18
C GLN A 445 -39.96 -43.89 -36.49
N PRO A 446 -40.78 -44.32 -35.52
CA PRO A 446 -41.32 -45.66 -35.27
C PRO A 446 -42.67 -45.91 -35.99
N PRO A 447 -43.38 -47.02 -35.69
CA PRO A 447 -44.60 -46.76 -34.94
C PRO A 447 -45.02 -47.82 -33.88
N THR A 448 -45.96 -47.30 -33.10
CA THR A 448 -46.79 -47.76 -31.98
C THR A 448 -47.68 -49.00 -32.16
N GLY A 449 -48.07 -49.57 -31.02
CA GLY A 449 -49.33 -50.30 -30.77
C GLY A 449 -49.14 -51.80 -30.49
N GLY A 450 -49.78 -52.47 -29.54
CA GLY A 450 -50.81 -52.14 -28.57
C GLY A 450 -51.26 -53.43 -27.85
N ALA A 451 -51.61 -53.29 -26.57
CA ALA A 451 -52.56 -54.06 -25.74
C ALA A 451 -52.61 -55.62 -25.71
N ALA A 452 -52.65 -56.08 -24.44
CA ALA A 452 -53.59 -57.06 -23.85
C ALA A 452 -53.13 -58.52 -23.57
N SER A 453 -52.98 -58.79 -22.26
CA SER A 453 -53.62 -59.87 -21.49
C SER A 453 -53.30 -61.33 -21.81
N GLY A 454 -52.58 -61.98 -20.89
CA GLY A 454 -52.53 -63.43 -20.74
C GLY A 454 -51.80 -63.83 -19.45
N THR A 455 -52.55 -63.90 -18.35
CA THR A 455 -52.11 -64.43 -17.05
C THR A 455 -51.93 -65.94 -17.09
N THR A 456 -50.78 -66.42 -16.63
CA THR A 456 -50.66 -67.70 -15.90
C THR A 456 -49.54 -67.57 -14.87
N GLU A 457 -49.95 -67.57 -13.61
CA GLU A 457 -49.08 -67.65 -12.44
C GLU A 457 -48.38 -69.01 -12.39
N THR A 458 -47.09 -69.03 -12.09
CA THR A 458 -46.49 -70.18 -11.40
C THR A 458 -45.36 -69.70 -10.49
N ALA A 459 -45.63 -69.79 -9.18
CA ALA A 459 -44.73 -69.94 -8.04
C ALA A 459 -43.41 -69.12 -8.02
N VAL A 460 -43.48 -68.00 -7.30
CA VAL A 460 -42.31 -67.27 -6.78
C VAL A 460 -41.66 -68.09 -5.65
N ALA A 461 -40.44 -68.57 -5.88
CA ALA A 461 -39.51 -68.92 -4.80
C ALA A 461 -38.54 -67.75 -4.62
N ASN A 462 -38.61 -67.12 -3.44
CA ASN A 462 -37.70 -66.07 -2.99
C ASN A 462 -36.24 -66.49 -3.13
N GLN A 463 -35.47 -65.77 -3.94
CA GLN A 463 -34.02 -65.64 -3.76
C GLN A 463 -33.69 -64.16 -3.61
N SER A 464 -33.28 -63.80 -2.40
CA SER A 464 -32.73 -62.50 -2.02
C SER A 464 -31.53 -62.15 -2.91
N PRO A 465 -31.37 -60.91 -3.37
CA PRO A 465 -30.15 -60.52 -4.07
C PRO A 465 -28.98 -60.60 -3.08
N SER A 466 -27.97 -61.41 -3.43
CA SER A 466 -26.70 -61.50 -2.72
C SER A 466 -26.07 -60.11 -2.64
N GLN A 467 -25.84 -59.61 -1.43
CA GLN A 467 -25.12 -58.36 -1.20
C GLN A 467 -23.72 -58.45 -1.83
N PRO A 468 -23.24 -57.39 -2.53
CA PRO A 468 -21.87 -57.35 -3.01
C PRO A 468 -20.93 -57.39 -1.81
N THR A 469 -20.00 -58.34 -1.81
CA THR A 469 -19.00 -58.51 -0.76
C THR A 469 -18.09 -57.28 -0.71
N ARG A 470 -18.26 -56.44 0.31
CA ARG A 470 -17.43 -55.24 0.52
C ARG A 470 -16.19 -55.59 1.33
N ARG A 471 -15.00 -55.19 0.87
CA ARG A 471 -13.76 -55.28 1.64
C ARG A 471 -13.51 -53.94 2.33
N ILE A 472 -13.31 -53.97 3.65
CA ILE A 472 -12.86 -52.78 4.39
C ILE A 472 -11.35 -52.66 4.20
N GLU A 473 -10.92 -51.68 3.40
CA GLU A 473 -9.51 -51.30 3.29
C GLU A 473 -9.19 -50.14 4.24
N LYS A 474 -8.05 -50.23 4.91
CA LYS A 474 -7.53 -49.16 5.76
C LYS A 474 -6.75 -48.19 4.87
N LYS A 475 -7.30 -46.99 4.62
CA LYS A 475 -6.61 -45.91 3.91
C LYS A 475 -6.08 -44.88 4.90
N ILE A 476 -4.82 -44.51 4.79
CA ILE A 476 -4.22 -43.44 5.60
C ILE A 476 -4.56 -42.11 4.92
N VAL A 477 -5.30 -41.25 5.62
CA VAL A 477 -5.70 -39.90 5.18
C VAL A 477 -5.01 -38.87 6.07
N LEU A 478 -4.42 -37.84 5.48
CA LEU A 478 -3.82 -36.72 6.22
C LEU A 478 -4.88 -35.67 6.51
N ARG A 479 -5.24 -35.47 7.78
CA ARG A 479 -6.14 -34.39 8.21
C ARG A 479 -5.35 -33.22 8.80
N PRO A 480 -5.57 -31.97 8.35
CA PRO A 480 -4.95 -30.79 8.96
C PRO A 480 -5.65 -30.42 10.27
N ARG A 481 -4.85 -30.14 11.30
CA ARG A 481 -5.27 -29.52 12.57
C ARG A 481 -4.56 -28.19 12.73
N ASP A 482 -5.30 -27.09 12.80
CA ASP A 482 -4.71 -25.76 12.96
C ASP A 482 -4.01 -25.62 14.32
N VAL A 483 -2.90 -24.88 14.32
CA VAL A 483 -2.10 -24.59 15.51
C VAL A 483 -1.90 -23.09 15.67
N ALA A 484 -1.76 -22.65 16.92
CA ALA A 484 -1.63 -21.23 17.23
C ALA A 484 -0.27 -20.67 16.77
N VAL A 485 -0.32 -19.51 16.11
CA VAL A 485 0.85 -18.72 15.74
C VAL A 485 0.86 -17.43 16.56
N LYS A 486 1.87 -17.25 17.41
CA LYS A 486 2.10 -15.98 18.12
C LYS A 486 3.10 -15.15 17.32
N ALA A 487 2.64 -14.05 16.73
CA ALA A 487 3.49 -13.09 16.04
C ALA A 487 4.02 -12.01 16.99
N MET A 488 5.27 -11.65 16.83
CA MET A 488 5.92 -10.49 17.45
C MET A 488 6.52 -9.63 16.33
N THR A 489 5.89 -8.48 16.08
CA THR A 489 6.39 -7.47 15.15
C THR A 489 7.14 -6.39 15.92
N PHE A 490 8.11 -5.76 15.27
CA PHE A 490 8.96 -4.75 15.90
C PHE A 490 8.51 -3.34 15.49
N GLN A 491 8.59 -2.39 16.43
CA GLN A 491 8.48 -0.96 16.12
C GLN A 491 9.86 -0.37 15.75
N LEU A 492 9.89 0.85 15.24
CA LEU A 492 11.14 1.56 15.01
C LEU A 492 11.83 1.88 16.35
N PRO A 493 13.13 1.60 16.51
CA PRO A 493 13.88 1.96 17.72
C PRO A 493 13.90 3.49 17.93
N HIS A 494 13.98 3.94 19.19
CA HIS A 494 14.12 5.36 19.52
C HIS A 494 15.31 6.02 18.83
N THR A 495 16.46 5.34 18.76
CA THR A 495 17.66 5.85 18.07
C THR A 495 17.41 6.15 16.60
N GLN A 496 16.61 5.31 15.94
CA GLN A 496 16.24 5.50 14.55
C GLN A 496 15.20 6.61 14.38
N MET A 497 14.27 6.77 15.31
CA MET A 497 13.36 7.91 15.32
C MET A 497 14.11 9.24 15.51
N ASP A 498 15.14 9.26 16.36
CA ASP A 498 15.98 10.43 16.60
C ASP A 498 16.79 10.82 15.36
N GLU A 499 17.23 9.85 14.54
CA GLU A 499 17.87 10.10 13.24
C GLU A 499 16.93 10.84 12.28
N PHE A 500 15.64 10.50 12.24
CA PHE A 500 14.66 11.19 11.42
C PHE A 500 14.31 12.60 11.96
N ALA A 501 14.40 12.81 13.27
CA ALA A 501 14.05 14.07 13.91
C ALA A 501 15.20 15.11 13.90
N ASN A 502 16.45 14.67 13.74
CA ASN A 502 17.60 15.55 13.89
C ASN A 502 17.93 16.30 12.59
N PHE A 503 17.54 17.58 12.54
CA PHE A 503 17.74 18.48 11.38
C PHE A 503 19.23 18.60 10.96
N GLN A 504 20.17 18.57 11.91
CA GLN A 504 21.62 18.62 11.62
C GLN A 504 22.14 17.30 11.03
N LYS A 505 21.59 16.14 11.41
CA LYS A 505 21.92 14.88 10.75
C LYS A 505 21.24 14.77 9.38
N LEU A 506 20.05 15.33 9.21
CA LEU A 506 19.46 15.53 7.88
C LEU A 506 20.36 16.41 7.00
N GLU A 507 21.06 17.41 7.56
CA GLU A 507 22.09 18.15 6.81
C GLU A 507 23.24 17.25 6.32
N GLU A 508 23.72 16.31 7.14
CA GLU A 508 24.76 15.34 6.77
C GLU A 508 24.26 14.31 5.73
N ILE A 509 23.04 13.80 5.88
CA ILE A 509 22.39 12.85 4.95
C ILE A 509 22.12 13.53 3.59
N CYS A 510 21.77 14.81 3.59
CA CYS A 510 21.62 15.65 2.40
C CYS A 510 22.96 16.23 1.90
N ASN A 511 24.10 15.78 2.43
CA ASN A 511 25.44 16.17 2.00
C ASN A 511 26.19 14.98 1.37
N PRO A 512 26.01 14.68 0.07
CA PRO A 512 26.71 13.60 -0.59
C PRO A 512 28.07 14.09 -1.13
N ILE A 513 28.89 14.73 -0.29
CA ILE A 513 30.29 14.97 -0.63
C ILE A 513 31.13 14.02 0.20
N ILE A 514 31.65 13.00 -0.49
CA ILE A 514 32.55 11.91 -0.05
C ILE A 514 31.84 10.65 0.51
N LEU A 515 31.02 10.00 -0.32
CA LEU A 515 31.16 8.55 -0.43
C LEU A 515 32.19 8.30 -1.53
N LYS A 516 33.37 7.79 -1.17
CA LYS A 516 34.34 7.31 -2.15
C LYS A 516 33.60 6.34 -3.10
N PRO A 517 33.69 6.50 -4.43
CA PRO A 517 33.04 5.58 -5.35
C PRO A 517 33.56 4.16 -5.06
N LYS A 518 32.66 3.27 -4.61
CA LYS A 518 32.94 1.84 -4.64
C LYS A 518 33.06 1.45 -6.12
N PRO A 519 34.15 0.80 -6.55
CA PRO A 519 34.41 0.57 -7.97
C PRO A 519 33.25 -0.21 -8.60
N ALA A 520 32.74 0.31 -9.72
CA ALA A 520 31.77 -0.39 -10.54
C ALA A 520 32.39 -1.70 -11.06
N PRO A 521 31.62 -2.80 -11.14
CA PRO A 521 32.07 -3.98 -11.86
C PRO A 521 32.38 -3.60 -13.32
N PRO A 522 33.47 -4.13 -13.91
CA PRO A 522 33.94 -3.69 -15.21
C PRO A 522 32.93 -4.05 -16.32
N PRO A 523 32.64 -3.12 -17.25
CA PRO A 523 31.77 -3.39 -18.39
C PRO A 523 32.45 -4.33 -19.41
N PRO A 524 31.68 -5.20 -20.10
CA PRO A 524 32.19 -6.00 -21.20
C PRO A 524 32.59 -5.12 -22.41
N PRO A 525 33.60 -5.54 -23.20
CA PRO A 525 34.23 -4.70 -24.22
C PRO A 525 33.33 -4.51 -25.47
N PRO A 526 33.41 -3.33 -26.13
CA PRO A 526 32.57 -2.98 -27.27
C PRO A 526 33.12 -3.51 -28.60
N LYS A 527 32.21 -3.73 -29.57
CA LYS A 527 32.50 -3.90 -30.99
C LYS A 527 31.58 -3.01 -31.85
N PRO A 528 32.01 -2.64 -33.07
CA PRO A 528 32.01 -1.25 -33.56
C PRO A 528 30.85 -0.87 -34.49
N ALA A 529 30.71 0.44 -34.68
CA ALA A 529 29.60 1.15 -35.33
C ALA A 529 29.79 1.42 -36.84
N SER A 530 28.68 1.77 -37.53
CA SER A 530 28.52 2.83 -38.56
C SER A 530 27.24 2.58 -39.42
N PRO A 531 26.74 3.53 -40.24
CA PRO A 531 26.52 4.97 -40.02
C PRO A 531 25.15 5.52 -40.53
N GLU A 532 24.83 6.73 -40.05
CA GLU A 532 24.05 7.89 -40.59
C GLU A 532 23.05 7.79 -41.77
N SER A 533 21.94 8.55 -41.66
CA SER A 533 21.58 9.55 -42.70
C SER A 533 20.58 10.62 -42.21
N ASP A 534 20.86 11.85 -42.65
CA ASP A 534 20.08 13.09 -42.58
C ASP A 534 18.68 13.02 -43.19
N LYS A 535 17.76 13.90 -42.73
CA LYS A 535 17.06 14.87 -43.58
C LYS A 535 16.18 15.87 -42.80
N THR A 536 16.31 17.12 -43.22
CA THR A 536 15.54 18.33 -42.91
C THR A 536 14.16 18.33 -43.59
N THR A 537 13.16 19.04 -43.03
CA THR A 537 12.34 20.08 -43.71
C THR A 537 11.24 20.72 -42.83
N SER A 538 11.15 22.03 -43.00
CA SER A 538 10.21 23.13 -42.69
C SER A 538 8.69 22.94 -42.41
N PHE A 539 8.18 23.93 -41.66
CA PHE A 539 6.79 24.39 -41.34
C PHE A 539 5.91 24.79 -42.55
N PRO A 540 4.58 25.03 -42.39
CA PRO A 540 4.03 26.37 -42.00
C PRO A 540 2.79 26.41 -41.06
N ASP A 541 2.46 27.64 -40.67
CA ASP A 541 1.46 28.21 -39.74
C ASP A 541 -0.05 27.90 -39.93
N GLY A 542 -0.83 28.20 -38.87
CA GLY A 542 -2.25 28.58 -38.94
C GLY A 542 -2.93 28.82 -37.57
N GLY A 543 -3.53 30.01 -37.37
CA GLY A 543 -4.27 30.49 -36.16
C GLY A 543 -5.55 29.69 -35.82
N GLU A 544 -6.38 29.99 -34.81
CA GLU A 544 -6.89 31.27 -34.27
C GLU A 544 -7.38 31.12 -32.80
N ALA A 545 -7.65 32.26 -32.15
CA ALA A 545 -8.15 32.42 -30.79
C ALA A 545 -9.69 32.48 -30.67
N PHE A 546 -10.25 32.14 -29.51
CA PHE A 546 -11.63 32.48 -29.11
C PHE A 546 -11.73 32.87 -27.61
N GLU A 547 -12.51 33.91 -27.36
CA GLU A 547 -12.74 34.63 -26.10
C GLU A 547 -14.20 34.40 -25.62
N LEU A 548 -14.46 34.28 -24.31
CA LEU A 548 -15.83 34.24 -23.73
C LEU A 548 -15.91 34.89 -22.32
N LYS A 549 -16.97 35.69 -22.10
CA LYS A 549 -17.28 36.54 -20.93
C LYS A 549 -18.16 35.85 -19.86
N PRO A 550 -18.21 36.35 -18.60
CA PRO A 550 -18.98 35.74 -17.50
C PRO A 550 -20.39 36.35 -17.29
N ALA A 551 -21.28 35.57 -16.66
CA ALA A 551 -22.65 35.97 -16.26
C ALA A 551 -22.83 36.01 -14.73
N THR A 552 -23.62 36.96 -14.25
CA THR A 552 -23.93 37.26 -12.83
C THR A 552 -25.34 36.77 -12.48
N ILE A 553 -25.56 36.29 -11.24
CA ILE A 553 -26.88 35.93 -10.69
C ILE A 553 -27.13 36.72 -9.39
N VAL A 554 -28.34 37.24 -9.22
CA VAL A 554 -28.86 37.97 -8.05
C VAL A 554 -29.84 37.06 -7.28
N VAL A 555 -29.85 37.12 -5.94
CA VAL A 555 -30.82 36.42 -5.07
C VAL A 555 -31.43 37.39 -4.05
N THR A 556 -32.74 37.35 -3.86
CA THR A 556 -33.50 38.07 -2.82
C THR A 556 -33.94 37.10 -1.71
N GLY A 557 -33.90 37.52 -0.44
CA GLY A 557 -34.25 36.71 0.74
C GLY A 557 -35.43 37.27 1.54
N ASP A 558 -36.25 36.37 2.10
CA ASP A 558 -37.53 36.62 2.79
C ASP A 558 -37.37 36.78 4.32
N ILE A 559 -38.04 37.78 4.91
CA ILE A 559 -37.83 38.33 6.26
C ILE A 559 -38.48 37.46 7.37
N HIS A 560 -39.35 36.52 7.01
CA HIS A 560 -40.12 35.74 7.98
C HIS A 560 -39.32 34.63 8.70
N GLU A 561 -38.29 34.05 8.07
CA GLU A 561 -37.46 33.00 8.69
C GLU A 561 -36.56 33.54 9.81
N MET A 562 -36.11 34.79 9.68
CA MET A 562 -35.22 35.44 10.65
C MET A 562 -35.89 35.68 12.02
N ALA A 563 -37.21 35.87 12.05
CA ALA A 563 -37.96 36.04 13.29
C ALA A 563 -38.10 34.72 14.07
N LEU A 564 -38.26 33.60 13.36
CA LEU A 564 -38.35 32.26 13.95
C LEU A 564 -37.02 31.82 14.57
N LEU A 565 -35.90 32.17 13.92
CA LEU A 565 -34.55 31.86 14.40
C LEU A 565 -34.21 32.56 15.72
N LYS A 566 -34.57 33.85 15.84
CA LYS A 566 -34.36 34.64 17.08
C LYS A 566 -35.11 34.05 18.29
N ARG A 567 -36.29 33.47 18.07
CA ARG A 567 -37.09 32.86 19.14
C ARG A 567 -36.43 31.57 19.66
N LYS A 568 -35.89 30.74 18.75
CA LYS A 568 -35.15 29.52 19.10
C LYS A 568 -33.84 29.79 19.82
N MET A 569 -33.11 30.85 19.44
CA MET A 569 -31.87 31.23 20.13
C MET A 569 -32.10 31.56 21.61
N LYS A 570 -33.19 32.28 21.91
CA LYS A 570 -33.52 32.68 23.29
C LYS A 570 -33.90 31.48 24.19
N GLU A 571 -34.44 30.42 23.59
CA GLU A 571 -34.77 29.17 24.28
C GLU A 571 -33.51 28.34 24.59
N ILE A 572 -32.54 28.34 23.66
CA ILE A 572 -31.23 27.70 23.84
C ILE A 572 -30.42 28.40 24.94
N GLU A 573 -30.42 29.74 24.98
CA GLU A 573 -29.74 30.51 26.04
C GLU A 573 -30.27 30.17 27.44
N LYS A 574 -31.59 29.99 27.58
CA LYS A 574 -32.21 29.58 28.85
C LYS A 574 -31.74 28.19 29.29
N LEU A 575 -31.74 27.22 28.38
CA LEU A 575 -31.29 25.85 28.65
C LEU A 575 -29.80 25.80 29.01
N LEU A 576 -28.98 26.67 28.41
CA LEU A 576 -27.56 26.78 28.73
C LEU A 576 -27.34 27.28 30.16
N GLY A 577 -28.11 28.29 30.59
CA GLY A 577 -28.05 28.81 31.96
C GLY A 577 -28.41 27.76 33.02
N GLU A 578 -29.42 26.94 32.77
CA GLU A 578 -29.82 25.84 33.67
C GLU A 578 -28.72 24.78 33.79
N LYS A 579 -28.01 24.47 32.70
CA LYS A 579 -26.91 23.49 32.69
C LYS A 579 -25.63 23.99 33.35
N VAL A 580 -25.33 25.28 33.26
CA VAL A 580 -24.21 25.89 34.00
C VAL A 580 -24.45 25.80 35.50
N LEU A 581 -25.68 26.05 35.96
CA LEU A 581 -26.03 25.94 37.38
C LEU A 581 -25.95 24.50 37.92
N GLU A 582 -26.27 23.49 37.10
CA GLU A 582 -26.05 22.09 37.44
C GLU A 582 -24.56 21.72 37.53
N LEU A 583 -23.72 22.35 36.71
CA LEU A 583 -22.27 22.14 36.70
C LEU A 583 -21.63 22.65 37.99
N ASP A 584 -21.97 23.87 38.42
CA ASP A 584 -21.44 24.47 39.65
C ASP A 584 -21.80 23.61 40.88
N ARG A 585 -23.04 23.10 40.94
CA ARG A 585 -23.49 22.17 42.00
C ARG A 585 -22.73 20.84 41.99
N ALA A 586 -22.35 20.34 40.81
CA ALA A 586 -21.56 19.12 40.68
C ALA A 586 -20.11 19.34 41.13
N GLU A 587 -19.52 20.50 40.82
CA GLU A 587 -18.17 20.86 41.26
C GLU A 587 -18.08 21.04 42.78
N GLU A 588 -19.08 21.67 43.41
CA GLU A 588 -19.18 21.75 44.88
C GLU A 588 -19.29 20.36 45.54
N ARG A 589 -20.08 19.46 44.96
CA ARG A 589 -20.19 18.06 45.43
C ARG A 589 -18.86 17.31 45.34
N VAL A 590 -18.13 17.47 44.24
CA VAL A 590 -16.81 16.85 44.06
C VAL A 590 -15.79 17.43 45.04
N ALA A 591 -15.85 18.74 45.33
CA ALA A 591 -14.99 19.37 46.33
C ALA A 591 -15.31 18.85 47.75
N SER A 592 -16.60 18.69 48.09
CA SER A 592 -17.05 18.10 49.35
C SER A 592 -16.59 16.65 49.52
N LEU A 593 -16.76 15.79 48.50
CA LEU A 593 -16.31 14.40 48.51
C LEU A 593 -14.78 14.26 48.60
N LYS A 594 -14.02 15.19 47.99
CA LYS A 594 -12.56 15.25 48.13
C LYS A 594 -12.12 15.68 49.53
N ALA A 595 -12.85 16.60 50.16
CA ALA A 595 -12.59 17.02 51.54
C ALA A 595 -12.92 15.90 52.54
N GLU A 596 -13.96 15.12 52.28
CA GLU A 596 -14.35 13.94 53.06
C GLU A 596 -13.34 12.79 52.88
N HIS A 597 -12.84 12.58 51.66
CA HIS A 597 -11.77 11.61 51.35
C HIS A 597 -10.43 11.94 52.04
N LYS A 598 -10.16 13.22 52.35
CA LYS A 598 -8.93 13.64 53.03
C LYS A 598 -8.98 13.40 54.55
N ARG A 599 -10.13 12.99 55.13
CA ARG A 599 -10.30 12.79 56.58
C ARG A 599 -10.32 11.34 57.07
N ASN A 600 -10.53 10.33 56.23
CA ASN A 600 -10.55 8.92 56.68
C ASN A 600 -9.62 8.04 55.84
N VAL A 601 -8.47 7.70 56.43
CA VAL A 601 -7.60 6.62 55.97
C VAL A 601 -7.82 5.43 56.90
N TYR A 602 -8.10 4.27 56.30
CA TYR A 602 -8.55 2.98 56.83
C TYR A 602 -10.07 2.72 56.80
N GLU A 603 -10.40 1.59 56.16
CA GLU A 603 -11.71 0.93 55.99
C GLU A 603 -12.65 1.41 54.87
N THR A 604 -12.35 0.99 53.63
CA THR A 604 -13.15 0.05 52.79
C THR A 604 -12.88 0.28 51.29
N THR A 605 -12.25 -0.71 50.66
CA THR A 605 -11.79 -0.68 49.26
C THR A 605 -12.94 -0.60 48.24
N GLU A 606 -14.17 -0.92 48.65
CA GLU A 606 -15.35 -0.96 47.77
C GLU A 606 -16.00 0.42 47.56
N ALA A 607 -16.04 1.26 48.60
CA ALA A 607 -16.54 2.64 48.48
C ALA A 607 -15.62 3.50 47.62
N LYS A 608 -14.31 3.27 47.68
CA LYS A 608 -13.31 3.95 46.85
C LYS A 608 -13.48 3.62 45.36
N VAL A 609 -13.68 2.35 45.01
CA VAL A 609 -13.92 1.93 43.63
C VAL A 609 -15.24 2.50 43.09
N LYS A 610 -16.29 2.54 43.93
CA LYS A 610 -17.57 3.12 43.55
C LYS A 610 -17.47 4.64 43.30
N LEU A 611 -16.78 5.37 44.18
CA LEU A 611 -16.53 6.82 44.01
C LEU A 611 -15.58 7.12 42.84
N GLU A 612 -14.55 6.30 42.59
CA GLU A 612 -13.68 6.43 41.42
C GLU A 612 -14.44 6.18 40.11
N THR A 613 -15.38 5.23 40.10
CA THR A 613 -16.25 4.97 38.96
C THR A 613 -17.23 6.13 38.71
N GLU A 614 -17.86 6.64 39.77
CA GLU A 614 -18.75 7.82 39.69
C GLU A 614 -17.99 9.07 39.23
N LEU A 615 -16.76 9.30 39.72
CA LEU A 615 -15.90 10.39 39.28
C LEU A 615 -15.50 10.25 37.79
N THR A 616 -15.29 9.02 37.32
CA THR A 616 -14.97 8.75 35.92
C THR A 616 -16.18 9.01 35.01
N ASN A 617 -17.38 8.64 35.46
CA ASN A 617 -18.62 8.91 34.74
C ASN A 617 -18.91 10.43 34.70
N MET A 618 -18.76 11.14 35.81
CA MET A 618 -18.91 12.61 35.85
C MET A 618 -17.91 13.33 34.94
N LYS A 619 -16.66 12.86 34.85
CA LYS A 619 -15.67 13.40 33.90
C LYS A 619 -16.07 13.14 32.44
N SER A 620 -16.68 11.98 32.16
CA SER A 620 -17.21 11.67 30.83
C SER A 620 -18.35 12.62 30.46
N ASP A 621 -19.26 12.89 31.40
CA ASP A 621 -20.41 13.76 31.15
C ASP A 621 -19.99 15.25 31.06
N LEU A 622 -19.00 15.68 31.85
CA LEU A 622 -18.35 16.99 31.70
C LEU A 622 -17.71 17.15 30.30
N ALA A 623 -17.04 16.11 29.80
CA ALA A 623 -16.46 16.14 28.46
C ALA A 623 -17.54 16.27 27.38
N LYS A 624 -18.65 15.52 27.49
CA LYS A 624 -19.80 15.63 26.58
C LYS A 624 -20.42 17.04 26.63
N ALA A 625 -20.60 17.61 27.83
CA ALA A 625 -21.13 18.96 28.01
C ALA A 625 -20.22 20.03 27.39
N ARG A 626 -18.89 19.94 27.56
CA ARG A 626 -17.92 20.84 26.90
C ARG A 626 -17.97 20.74 25.39
N THR A 627 -18.11 19.52 24.87
CA THR A 627 -18.23 19.30 23.41
C THR A 627 -19.52 19.91 22.87
N PHE A 628 -20.60 19.82 23.63
CA PHE A 628 -21.89 20.44 23.28
C PHE A 628 -21.82 21.97 23.32
N ALA A 629 -21.20 22.55 24.35
CA ALA A 629 -20.99 23.99 24.46
C ALA A 629 -20.13 24.55 23.32
N GLN A 630 -19.02 23.88 22.97
CA GLN A 630 -18.18 24.27 21.83
C GLN A 630 -18.93 24.18 20.49
N ARG A 631 -19.85 23.22 20.34
CA ARG A 631 -20.70 23.12 19.15
C ARG A 631 -21.72 24.25 19.09
N ALA A 632 -22.29 24.63 20.23
CA ALA A 632 -23.21 25.76 20.34
C ALA A 632 -22.51 27.10 20.05
N GLU A 633 -21.29 27.32 20.56
CA GLU A 633 -20.47 28.51 20.24
C GLU A 633 -20.14 28.61 18.75
N ARG A 634 -19.80 27.48 18.10
CA ARG A 634 -19.57 27.48 16.65
C ARG A 634 -20.83 27.81 15.86
N MET A 635 -21.99 27.27 16.27
CA MET A 635 -23.26 27.61 15.63
C MET A 635 -23.62 29.09 15.85
N ALA A 636 -23.30 29.66 17.01
CA ALA A 636 -23.50 31.08 17.30
C ALA A 636 -22.56 31.98 16.47
N MET A 637 -21.28 31.62 16.34
CA MET A 637 -20.34 32.33 15.46
C MET A 637 -20.75 32.27 14.00
N GLN A 638 -21.19 31.10 13.54
CA GLN A 638 -21.62 30.90 12.15
C GLN A 638 -22.89 31.71 11.84
N ALA A 639 -23.85 31.75 12.78
CA ALA A 639 -25.03 32.60 12.67
C ALA A 639 -24.71 34.11 12.72
N ASN A 640 -23.64 34.52 13.41
CA ASN A 640 -23.17 35.92 13.41
C ASN A 640 -22.47 36.28 12.09
N HIS A 641 -21.68 35.37 11.53
CA HIS A 641 -21.00 35.57 10.25
C HIS A 641 -21.99 35.61 9.07
N GLU A 642 -23.05 34.80 9.11
CA GLU A 642 -24.14 34.86 8.13
C GLU A 642 -24.93 36.18 8.24
N LYS A 643 -24.99 36.78 9.44
CA LYS A 643 -25.59 38.09 9.69
C LYS A 643 -24.73 39.25 9.17
N GLU A 644 -23.41 39.15 9.32
CA GLU A 644 -22.44 40.12 8.77
C GLU A 644 -22.33 40.04 7.26
N ALA A 645 -22.61 38.88 6.65
CA ALA A 645 -22.66 38.71 5.19
C ALA A 645 -23.97 39.19 4.56
N GLN A 646 -25.03 39.44 5.36
CA GLN A 646 -26.33 39.97 4.91
C GLN A 646 -26.49 41.49 5.07
N VAL A 647 -25.63 42.15 5.85
CA VAL A 647 -25.52 43.61 6.00
C VAL A 647 -24.51 44.13 4.99
#